data_AF-A0A7H8KA83-F1
#
_entry.id   AF-A0A7H8KA83-F1
#
_cell.length_a   1.000
_cell.length_b   1.000
_cell.length_c   1.000
_cell.angle_alpha   90.00
_cell.angle_beta   90.00
_cell.angle_gamma   90.00
#
_symmetry.space_group_name_H-M   'P 1'
#
loop_
_entity.id
_entity.type
_entity.pdbx_description
1 polymer ?
#
loop_
_entity_poly.entity_id
_entity_poly.type
_entity_poly.pdbx_seq_one_letter_code
_entity_poly.pdbx_strand_id
1 'polypeptide(L)'
;MRPIARAASGGPPQIRRLDATRHRRVEGLFDVWLAPRPDGALAAVGADGPALTAKDIADLVRRSGAAGDDVRMLTADGERRASLFREVAAMLGQDVLITPAGADVHHRWLPDEPEAPRDAVAVGRASGDPVDWTVLQPPGLESSLPGWFDLVDGTVQARTGTVVLALPGGLALATRADFTARRAAVARLAPGDPDLVTVAVTVRSAGFLVGDYRGTQEILTGPALAAALSSLPLYGGDLRLWLTWPADPAERVRLAAEVAALAEASGATVWTPPVGGTAEILAESGDLRALDAGGAPGRWHDHQPDDGSGGPPRYLSTADGRLLPTTEVIMAGLAAAPRTSVTPADVPTDAGPGRRPVLAADPQRPAGYGVSWLTDGLPVNTAPVELYVTTPVSPAEVLADGVPAAELFLIGRPDLAQAAAGRRGGYLFRARVAPGGAVRVTSLDLHVPADLQHLLAQADAYLLPAGRLDRVRMLAAYSLDRASVSTLEREFDEPVPVRLRCAGARHGVVGLPNDADRWPRARFGRCYALVPVTARALPGGWLPLHREQPGVRDGHWLVELRVPARRAIDVAATADRLDSLPLVRSRAPRLRAAGIALVLPTRAYPRVTVTRRFRPTAQGWMVVPGSSGAASLAAMLSAVPPSA
;
A
#
# COMPACT_ATOMS: atom_id res chain seq x y z
N MET A 1 45.28 -17.37 -29.31
CA MET A 1 44.57 -17.38 -28.02
C MET A 1 44.96 -16.14 -27.23
N ARG A 2 44.07 -15.14 -27.17
CA ARG A 2 44.24 -13.91 -26.36
C ARG A 2 43.25 -13.99 -25.18
N PRO A 3 43.59 -13.52 -23.96
CA PRO A 3 42.72 -13.68 -22.81
C PRO A 3 41.54 -12.72 -22.88
N ILE A 4 40.37 -13.25 -22.53
CA ILE A 4 39.08 -12.56 -22.42
C ILE A 4 39.14 -11.61 -21.21
N ALA A 5 38.96 -10.32 -21.44
CA ALA A 5 38.83 -9.32 -20.39
C ALA A 5 37.55 -9.58 -19.58
N ARG A 6 37.69 -9.80 -18.27
CA ARG A 6 36.60 -10.00 -17.32
C ARG A 6 35.76 -8.71 -17.19
N ALA A 7 34.45 -8.88 -17.30
CA ALA A 7 33.44 -7.85 -17.08
C ALA A 7 33.60 -7.16 -15.72
N ALA A 8 33.60 -5.83 -15.73
CA ALA A 8 33.54 -5.01 -14.54
C ALA A 8 32.17 -5.18 -13.85
N SER A 9 32.19 -5.64 -12.62
CA SER A 9 31.01 -5.74 -11.74
C SER A 9 30.51 -4.33 -11.38
N GLY A 10 29.48 -3.86 -12.08
CA GLY A 10 28.85 -2.55 -11.86
C GLY A 10 28.13 -2.46 -10.51
N GLY A 11 28.35 -1.36 -9.78
CA GLY A 11 27.58 -1.00 -8.60
C GLY A 11 26.09 -0.74 -8.92
N PRO A 12 25.24 -0.53 -7.90
CA PRO A 12 23.81 -0.28 -8.13
C PRO A 12 23.62 0.97 -9.00
N PRO A 13 22.71 0.94 -10.00
CA PRO A 13 22.50 2.04 -10.93
C PRO A 13 22.11 3.31 -10.16
N GLN A 14 22.94 4.35 -10.26
CA GLN A 14 22.62 5.68 -9.75
C GLN A 14 21.91 6.48 -10.85
N ILE A 15 20.68 6.92 -10.59
CA ILE A 15 20.01 7.90 -11.44
C ILE A 15 20.91 9.15 -11.47
N ARG A 16 21.16 9.72 -12.66
CA ARG A 16 21.66 11.10 -12.75
C ARG A 16 20.71 11.98 -11.92
N ARG A 17 21.20 12.56 -10.83
CA ARG A 17 20.40 13.51 -10.04
C ARG A 17 20.00 14.67 -10.95
N LEU A 18 18.69 14.88 -11.07
CA LEU A 18 18.08 16.05 -11.69
C LEU A 18 18.79 17.33 -11.22
N ASP A 19 19.28 18.12 -12.15
CA ASP A 19 19.55 19.52 -11.89
C ASP A 19 18.20 20.23 -11.80
N ALA A 20 17.76 20.49 -10.57
CA ALA A 20 16.47 21.13 -10.30
C ALA A 20 16.38 22.57 -10.86
N THR A 21 17.50 23.16 -11.27
CA THR A 21 17.52 24.48 -11.94
C THR A 21 17.13 24.40 -13.42
N ARG A 22 17.13 23.20 -14.01
CA ARG A 22 16.91 23.00 -15.46
C ARG A 22 15.66 22.22 -15.80
N HIS A 23 15.02 21.58 -14.82
CA HIS A 23 13.87 20.70 -15.02
C HIS A 23 12.77 21.00 -14.02
N ARG A 24 11.58 21.29 -14.54
CA ARG A 24 10.40 21.62 -13.74
C ARG A 24 9.95 20.39 -12.96
N ARG A 25 9.83 20.53 -11.64
CA ARG A 25 9.17 19.52 -10.81
C ARG A 25 7.67 19.80 -10.76
N VAL A 26 6.89 18.76 -10.99
CA VAL A 26 5.45 18.77 -10.74
C VAL A 26 5.23 18.11 -9.38
N GLU A 27 4.54 18.81 -8.48
CA GLU A 27 4.25 18.28 -7.14
C GLU A 27 3.38 17.02 -7.23
N GLY A 28 3.72 15.98 -6.46
CA GLY A 28 3.03 14.69 -6.49
C GLY A 28 3.36 13.80 -7.70
N LEU A 29 4.31 14.20 -8.56
CA LEU A 29 4.79 13.45 -9.72
C LEU A 29 6.30 13.18 -9.62
N PHE A 30 6.69 11.92 -9.77
CA PHE A 30 8.08 11.49 -9.75
C PHE A 30 8.59 11.09 -11.14
N ASP A 31 9.56 11.83 -11.65
CA ASP A 31 10.17 11.56 -12.96
C ASP A 31 11.28 10.51 -12.90
N VAL A 32 11.22 9.50 -13.79
CA VAL A 32 12.22 8.44 -13.91
C VAL A 32 12.76 8.42 -15.34
N TRP A 33 14.03 8.80 -15.53
CA TRP A 33 14.70 8.64 -16.82
C TRP A 33 15.18 7.23 -17.06
N LEU A 34 14.79 6.69 -18.22
CA LEU A 34 15.18 5.37 -18.66
C LEU A 34 15.68 5.44 -20.10
N ALA A 35 16.89 4.95 -20.33
CA ALA A 35 17.47 4.84 -21.66
C ALA A 35 17.16 3.44 -22.23
N PRO A 36 16.70 3.35 -23.48
CA PRO A 36 16.63 2.07 -24.18
C PRO A 36 18.05 1.58 -24.48
N ARG A 37 18.27 0.29 -24.21
CA ARG A 37 19.48 -0.45 -24.55
C ARG A 37 19.39 -0.98 -25.98
N PRO A 38 20.51 -1.38 -26.62
CA PRO A 38 20.51 -1.98 -27.95
C PRO A 38 19.67 -3.26 -28.05
N ASP A 39 19.56 -4.01 -26.95
CA ASP A 39 18.71 -5.22 -26.83
C ASP A 39 17.22 -4.90 -26.57
N GLY A 40 16.85 -3.61 -26.53
CA GLY A 40 15.50 -3.13 -26.29
C GLY A 40 15.11 -2.97 -24.81
N ALA A 41 15.89 -3.50 -23.88
CA ALA A 41 15.65 -3.37 -22.45
C ALA A 41 15.91 -1.93 -21.95
N LEU A 42 15.50 -1.60 -20.71
CA LEU A 42 15.67 -0.25 -20.16
C LEU A 42 16.76 -0.20 -19.10
N ALA A 43 17.50 0.90 -19.04
CA ALA A 43 18.52 1.15 -18.03
C ALA A 43 18.42 2.58 -17.47
N ALA A 44 18.74 2.77 -16.18
CA ALA A 44 18.73 4.08 -15.52
C ALA A 44 20.04 4.87 -15.66
N VAL A 45 21.12 4.24 -16.19
CA VAL A 45 22.46 4.83 -16.31
C VAL A 45 22.94 4.69 -17.75
N GLY A 46 22.31 5.43 -18.67
CA GLY A 46 22.60 5.33 -20.10
C GLY A 46 22.30 3.95 -20.70
N ALA A 47 22.45 3.82 -22.02
CA ALA A 47 22.09 2.61 -22.77
C ALA A 47 22.98 1.38 -22.46
N ASP A 48 24.11 1.58 -21.76
CA ASP A 48 25.05 0.52 -21.39
C ASP A 48 24.85 -0.01 -19.96
N GLY A 49 23.91 0.58 -19.21
CA GLY A 49 23.60 0.16 -17.85
C GLY A 49 22.91 -1.22 -17.77
N PRO A 50 22.79 -1.80 -16.56
CA PRO A 50 22.06 -3.06 -16.38
C PRO A 50 20.59 -2.89 -16.77
N ALA A 51 20.05 -3.91 -17.45
CA ALA A 51 18.62 -3.97 -17.74
C ALA A 51 17.83 -3.96 -16.42
N LEU A 52 16.78 -3.14 -16.38
CA LEU A 52 15.92 -3.00 -15.24
C LEU A 52 14.64 -3.80 -15.43
N THR A 53 14.29 -4.56 -14.40
CA THR A 53 12.96 -5.16 -14.27
C THR A 53 11.95 -4.17 -13.70
N ALA A 54 10.66 -4.49 -13.75
CA ALA A 54 9.62 -3.67 -13.11
C ALA A 54 9.90 -3.49 -11.60
N LYS A 55 10.38 -4.55 -10.94
CA LYS A 55 10.78 -4.51 -9.53
C LYS A 55 11.93 -3.53 -9.28
N ASP A 56 12.94 -3.50 -10.15
CA ASP A 56 14.08 -2.59 -10.00
C ASP A 56 13.65 -1.12 -10.12
N ILE A 57 12.74 -0.83 -11.05
CA ILE A 57 12.15 0.49 -11.26
C ILE A 57 11.28 0.89 -10.06
N ALA A 58 10.36 0.03 -9.61
CA ALA A 58 9.53 0.30 -8.44
C ALA A 58 10.38 0.51 -7.17
N ASP A 59 11.40 -0.31 -6.96
CA ASP A 59 12.33 -0.14 -5.84
C ASP A 59 13.15 1.15 -5.94
N LEU A 60 13.42 1.64 -7.15
CA LEU A 60 14.09 2.91 -7.39
C LEU A 60 13.21 4.10 -6.98
N VAL A 61 11.93 4.08 -7.35
CA VAL A 61 10.92 5.07 -6.91
C VAL A 61 10.78 5.05 -5.40
N ARG A 62 10.59 3.87 -4.78
CA ARG A 62 10.48 3.77 -3.32
C ARG A 62 11.71 4.29 -2.58
N ARG A 63 12.91 4.09 -3.14
CA ARG A 63 14.15 4.63 -2.55
C ARG A 63 14.14 6.15 -2.56
N SER A 64 13.60 6.82 -3.58
CA SER A 64 13.63 8.29 -3.66
C SER A 64 12.81 8.96 -2.55
N GLY A 65 11.82 8.27 -1.99
CA GLY A 65 10.88 8.80 -1.01
C GLY A 65 9.53 9.22 -1.60
N ALA A 66 9.39 9.09 -2.92
CA ALA A 66 8.20 9.44 -3.70
C ALA A 66 7.28 8.22 -3.92
N ALA A 67 7.13 7.35 -2.91
CA ALA A 67 6.35 6.12 -3.06
C ALA A 67 4.83 6.35 -3.14
N GLY A 68 4.35 7.53 -2.73
CA GLY A 68 2.96 7.95 -2.86
C GLY A 68 2.70 8.91 -4.02
N ASP A 69 3.70 9.15 -4.86
CA ASP A 69 3.59 10.00 -6.04
C ASP A 69 3.32 9.13 -7.29
N ASP A 70 2.68 9.71 -8.29
CA ASP A 70 2.51 9.09 -9.60
C ASP A 70 3.87 9.14 -10.28
N VAL A 71 4.11 8.24 -11.22
CA VAL A 71 5.44 8.11 -11.82
C VAL A 71 5.37 8.43 -13.30
N ARG A 72 6.19 9.37 -13.77
CA ARG A 72 6.35 9.63 -15.21
C ARG A 72 7.65 9.04 -15.71
N MET A 73 7.54 8.11 -16.66
CA MET A 73 8.67 7.43 -17.28
C MET A 73 9.18 8.26 -18.45
N LEU A 74 10.32 8.91 -18.25
CA LEU A 74 10.97 9.73 -19.26
C LEU A 74 11.82 8.83 -20.16
N THR A 75 11.16 8.21 -21.13
CA THR A 75 11.75 7.33 -22.15
C THR A 75 10.98 7.45 -23.47
N ALA A 76 11.64 7.18 -24.59
CA ALA A 76 10.99 7.13 -25.89
C ALA A 76 10.22 5.82 -26.07
N ASP A 77 9.14 5.84 -26.84
CA ASP A 77 8.32 4.66 -27.15
C ASP A 77 7.90 3.89 -25.87
N GLY A 78 7.42 4.61 -24.87
CA GLY A 78 7.03 4.04 -23.58
C GLY A 78 5.96 2.97 -23.71
N GLU A 79 4.95 3.22 -24.55
CA GLU A 79 3.81 2.32 -24.77
C GLU A 79 4.20 0.95 -25.33
N ARG A 80 5.28 0.86 -26.12
CA ARG A 80 5.83 -0.43 -26.58
C ARG A 80 6.26 -1.34 -25.42
N ARG A 81 6.43 -0.76 -24.23
CA ARG A 81 6.83 -1.43 -22.99
C ARG A 81 5.73 -1.35 -21.92
N ALA A 82 4.47 -1.16 -22.34
CA ALA A 82 3.35 -1.00 -21.42
C ALA A 82 3.17 -2.18 -20.45
N SER A 83 3.52 -3.41 -20.84
CA SER A 83 3.47 -4.58 -19.94
C SER A 83 4.39 -4.44 -18.73
N LEU A 84 5.65 -3.99 -18.95
CA LEU A 84 6.63 -3.73 -17.90
C LEU A 84 6.14 -2.61 -16.97
N PHE A 85 5.67 -1.50 -17.54
CA PHE A 85 5.25 -0.33 -16.76
C PHE A 85 3.92 -0.54 -16.03
N ARG A 86 3.02 -1.39 -16.55
CA ARG A 86 1.82 -1.81 -15.84
C ARG A 86 2.18 -2.66 -14.61
N GLU A 87 3.22 -3.47 -14.68
CA GLU A 87 3.74 -4.18 -13.50
C GLU A 87 4.35 -3.21 -12.48
N VAL A 88 5.01 -2.13 -12.93
CA VAL A 88 5.45 -1.04 -12.03
C VAL A 88 4.26 -0.37 -11.35
N ALA A 89 3.21 0.00 -12.09
CA ALA A 89 1.98 0.56 -11.54
C ALA A 89 1.36 -0.36 -10.49
N ALA A 90 1.28 -1.67 -10.78
CA ALA A 90 0.80 -2.69 -9.83
C ALA A 90 1.62 -2.72 -8.54
N MET A 91 2.96 -2.65 -8.65
CA MET A 91 3.84 -2.69 -7.49
C MET A 91 3.78 -1.42 -6.64
N LEU A 92 3.53 -0.26 -7.26
CA LEU A 92 3.47 1.03 -6.56
C LEU A 92 2.07 1.37 -6.05
N GLY A 93 1.02 0.83 -6.68
CA GLY A 93 -0.36 1.23 -6.42
C GLY A 93 -0.69 2.65 -6.89
N GLN A 94 0.12 3.20 -7.80
CA GLN A 94 0.02 4.57 -8.32
C GLN A 94 -0.04 4.55 -9.85
N ASP A 95 -0.55 5.64 -10.44
CA ASP A 95 -0.59 5.78 -11.88
C ASP A 95 0.83 5.97 -12.45
N VAL A 96 1.07 5.41 -13.63
CA VAL A 96 2.35 5.53 -14.36
C VAL A 96 2.12 6.17 -15.71
N LEU A 97 2.68 7.36 -15.92
CA LEU A 97 2.62 8.10 -17.18
C LEU A 97 3.78 7.69 -18.08
N ILE A 98 3.49 7.35 -19.33
CA ILE A 98 4.47 6.93 -20.33
C ILE A 98 4.24 7.66 -21.65
N THR A 99 5.27 7.74 -22.50
CA THR A 99 5.11 8.27 -23.85
C THR A 99 4.31 7.28 -24.73
N PRO A 100 3.43 7.77 -25.61
CA PRO A 100 2.76 6.93 -26.61
C PRO A 100 3.74 6.24 -27.57
N ALA A 101 3.26 5.23 -28.28
CA ALA A 101 4.05 4.60 -29.34
C ALA A 101 4.39 5.63 -30.44
N GLY A 102 5.66 5.69 -30.84
CA GLY A 102 6.15 6.66 -31.81
C GLY A 102 6.40 8.06 -31.25
N ALA A 103 6.36 8.26 -29.92
CA ALA A 103 6.67 9.54 -29.28
C ALA A 103 8.03 9.53 -28.56
N ASP A 104 8.66 10.71 -28.52
CA ASP A 104 9.90 11.02 -27.82
C ASP A 104 9.65 12.02 -26.68
N VAL A 105 10.57 12.10 -25.72
CA VAL A 105 10.53 13.09 -24.65
C VAL A 105 11.41 14.28 -25.03
N HIS A 106 10.80 15.46 -25.12
CA HIS A 106 11.49 16.72 -25.36
C HIS A 106 11.46 17.58 -24.09
N HIS A 107 12.52 18.36 -23.86
CA HIS A 107 12.54 19.35 -22.78
C HIS A 107 12.38 20.75 -23.38
N ARG A 108 11.19 21.34 -23.26
CA ARG A 108 10.84 22.65 -23.85
C ARG A 108 10.74 23.73 -22.76
N TRP A 109 11.01 24.98 -23.13
CA TRP A 109 10.70 26.14 -22.29
C TRP A 109 9.20 26.41 -22.34
N LEU A 110 8.63 26.87 -21.24
CA LEU A 110 7.28 27.43 -21.28
C LEU A 110 7.32 28.73 -22.10
N PRO A 111 6.31 29.00 -22.96
CA PRO A 111 6.34 30.11 -23.92
C PRO A 111 6.66 31.48 -23.30
N ASP A 112 6.31 31.68 -22.04
CA ASP A 112 6.36 32.99 -21.37
C ASP A 112 7.54 33.19 -20.40
N GLU A 113 8.40 32.18 -20.19
CA GLU A 113 9.52 32.26 -19.24
C GLU A 113 10.78 31.53 -19.75
N PRO A 114 11.63 32.19 -20.57
CA PRO A 114 12.85 31.59 -21.12
C PRO A 114 13.97 31.32 -20.09
N GLU A 115 13.78 31.73 -18.83
CA GLU A 115 14.65 31.38 -17.69
C GLU A 115 14.03 30.31 -16.75
N ALA A 116 12.80 29.86 -17.01
CA ALA A 116 12.12 28.88 -16.17
C ALA A 116 12.61 27.44 -16.41
N PRO A 117 12.58 26.56 -15.40
CA PRO A 117 12.94 25.15 -15.59
C PRO A 117 12.16 24.52 -16.75
N ARG A 118 12.85 23.76 -17.62
CA ARG A 118 12.23 23.13 -18.79
C ARG A 118 11.22 22.05 -18.37
N ASP A 119 10.09 21.98 -19.05
CA ASP A 119 9.10 20.92 -18.85
C ASP A 119 9.38 19.73 -19.78
N ALA A 120 9.04 18.53 -19.34
CA ALA A 120 9.10 17.33 -20.17
C ALA A 120 7.80 17.20 -20.97
N VAL A 121 7.92 17.25 -22.29
CA VAL A 121 6.84 17.20 -23.26
C VAL A 121 6.93 15.91 -24.05
N ALA A 122 5.84 15.15 -24.12
CA ALA A 122 5.74 14.05 -25.07
C ALA A 122 5.45 14.60 -26.47
N VAL A 123 6.27 14.21 -27.45
CA VAL A 123 6.20 14.75 -28.83
C VAL A 123 6.16 13.59 -29.81
N GLY A 124 5.18 13.60 -30.71
CA GLY A 124 5.08 12.62 -31.77
C GLY A 124 6.28 12.73 -32.72
N ARG A 125 7.05 11.66 -32.92
CA ARG A 125 8.26 11.68 -33.74
C ARG A 125 7.97 11.98 -35.21
N ALA A 126 6.82 11.53 -35.71
CA ALA A 126 6.41 11.73 -37.10
C ALA A 126 5.83 13.13 -37.36
N SER A 127 5.04 13.66 -36.42
CA SER A 127 4.40 14.97 -36.55
C SER A 127 5.28 16.13 -36.08
N GLY A 128 6.13 15.90 -35.06
CA GLY A 128 6.82 16.96 -34.32
C GLY A 128 5.94 17.71 -33.33
N ASP A 129 4.65 17.38 -33.29
CA ASP A 129 3.64 18.01 -32.45
C ASP A 129 3.58 17.35 -31.06
N PRO A 130 3.22 18.11 -30.01
CA PRO A 130 2.95 17.53 -28.70
C PRO A 130 1.83 16.51 -28.75
N VAL A 131 1.96 15.44 -27.96
CA VAL A 131 0.96 14.37 -27.83
C VAL A 131 0.78 14.04 -26.36
N ASP A 132 -0.44 13.70 -25.95
CA ASP A 132 -0.73 13.42 -24.54
C ASP A 132 -0.01 12.16 -24.03
N TRP A 133 0.39 12.20 -22.76
CA TRP A 133 0.97 11.06 -22.08
C TRP A 133 -0.06 9.92 -21.97
N THR A 134 0.38 8.68 -22.15
CA THR A 134 -0.46 7.53 -21.85
C THR A 134 -0.41 7.23 -20.36
N VAL A 135 -1.58 7.16 -19.70
CA VAL A 135 -1.68 6.79 -18.29
C VAL A 135 -1.91 5.29 -18.16
N LEU A 136 -0.98 4.61 -17.48
CA LEU A 136 -1.15 3.23 -17.05
C LEU A 136 -1.59 3.20 -15.59
N GLN A 137 -2.81 2.73 -15.37
CA GLN A 137 -3.37 2.57 -14.04
C GLN A 137 -2.99 1.19 -13.45
N PRO A 138 -2.92 1.05 -12.12
CA PRO A 138 -2.68 -0.25 -11.50
C PRO A 138 -3.77 -1.27 -11.87
N PRO A 139 -3.42 -2.54 -12.13
CA PRO A 139 -4.39 -3.59 -12.41
C PRO A 139 -5.43 -3.76 -11.30
N GLY A 140 -6.71 -3.84 -11.67
CA GLY A 140 -7.85 -3.90 -10.77
C GLY A 140 -8.31 -2.53 -10.24
N LEU A 141 -7.62 -1.45 -10.62
CA LEU A 141 -7.95 -0.06 -10.28
C LEU A 141 -8.20 0.81 -11.52
N GLU A 142 -8.45 0.18 -12.67
CA GLU A 142 -8.70 0.90 -13.90
C GLU A 142 -10.06 1.64 -13.87
N SER A 143 -10.06 2.86 -14.39
CA SER A 143 -11.24 3.71 -14.51
C SER A 143 -11.09 4.71 -15.65
N SER A 144 -12.21 5.05 -16.31
CA SER A 144 -12.27 6.14 -17.28
C SER A 144 -12.24 7.54 -16.65
N LEU A 145 -12.34 7.64 -15.33
CA LEU A 145 -12.30 8.91 -14.62
C LEU A 145 -10.91 9.57 -14.70
N PRO A 146 -10.85 10.92 -14.66
CA PRO A 146 -9.58 11.63 -14.78
C PRO A 146 -8.55 11.30 -13.68
N GLY A 147 -7.28 11.50 -14.00
CA GLY A 147 -6.15 11.33 -13.10
C GLY A 147 -5.97 12.45 -12.08
N TRP A 148 -4.88 12.37 -11.31
CA TRP A 148 -4.45 13.43 -10.41
C TRP A 148 -3.99 14.69 -11.17
N PHE A 149 -3.50 14.49 -12.39
CA PHE A 149 -2.96 15.52 -13.27
C PHE A 149 -3.84 15.70 -14.51
N ASP A 150 -3.83 16.92 -15.04
CA ASP A 150 -4.28 17.20 -16.40
C ASP A 150 -3.15 16.95 -17.39
N LEU A 151 -3.49 16.35 -18.52
CA LEU A 151 -2.59 16.09 -19.64
C LEU A 151 -3.01 17.03 -20.78
N VAL A 152 -2.18 18.02 -21.06
CA VAL A 152 -2.51 19.09 -22.02
C VAL A 152 -1.28 19.40 -22.85
N ASP A 153 -1.42 19.37 -24.17
CA ASP A 153 -0.34 19.67 -25.12
C ASP A 153 0.95 18.91 -24.81
N GLY A 154 0.82 17.62 -24.48
CA GLY A 154 1.94 16.76 -24.11
C GLY A 154 2.66 17.13 -22.81
N THR A 155 2.13 18.05 -22.00
CA THR A 155 2.62 18.39 -20.66
C THR A 155 1.77 17.74 -19.57
N VAL A 156 2.32 17.67 -18.35
CA VAL A 156 1.60 17.20 -17.17
C VAL A 156 1.39 18.37 -16.23
N GLN A 157 0.15 18.74 -15.98
CA GLN A 157 -0.22 19.90 -15.17
C GLN A 157 -0.89 19.46 -13.87
N ALA A 158 -0.45 20.07 -12.76
CA ALA A 158 -1.07 19.84 -11.46
C ALA A 158 -2.44 20.53 -11.42
N ARG A 159 -3.46 19.77 -11.00
CA ARG A 159 -4.76 20.33 -10.67
C ARG A 159 -4.67 21.18 -9.39
N THR A 160 -5.69 22.01 -9.16
CA THR A 160 -5.77 22.85 -7.96
C THR A 160 -7.13 22.70 -7.29
N GLY A 161 -7.20 23.11 -6.02
CA GLY A 161 -8.41 22.99 -5.21
C GLY A 161 -8.61 21.59 -4.61
N THR A 162 -9.80 21.40 -4.03
CA THR A 162 -10.23 20.16 -3.39
C THR A 162 -10.26 19.00 -4.37
N VAL A 163 -9.82 17.82 -3.93
CA VAL A 163 -9.88 16.61 -4.75
C VAL A 163 -11.29 16.06 -4.75
N VAL A 164 -11.99 16.31 -5.85
CA VAL A 164 -13.38 15.89 -6.06
C VAL A 164 -13.46 15.01 -7.30
N LEU A 165 -14.08 13.83 -7.15
CA LEU A 165 -14.41 12.92 -8.22
C LEU A 165 -15.92 12.96 -8.45
N ALA A 166 -16.36 13.21 -9.68
CA ALA A 166 -17.79 13.26 -10.00
C ALA A 166 -18.42 11.86 -9.89
N LEU A 167 -19.61 11.80 -9.28
CA LEU A 167 -20.49 10.64 -9.27
C LEU A 167 -21.74 10.92 -10.10
N PRO A 168 -22.42 9.89 -10.64
CA PRO A 168 -23.76 10.05 -11.19
C PRO A 168 -24.72 10.35 -10.02
N GLY A 169 -24.97 11.63 -9.73
CA GLY A 169 -25.80 12.08 -8.60
C GLY A 169 -25.04 12.54 -7.35
N GLY A 170 -23.77 12.95 -7.47
CA GLY A 170 -23.06 13.54 -6.34
C GLY A 170 -21.55 13.64 -6.57
N LEU A 171 -20.78 13.47 -5.49
CA LEU A 171 -19.33 13.56 -5.55
C LEU A 171 -18.62 12.66 -4.55
N ALA A 172 -17.37 12.34 -4.83
CA ALA A 172 -16.49 11.65 -3.93
C ALA A 172 -15.29 12.52 -3.59
N LEU A 173 -15.08 12.74 -2.29
CA LEU A 173 -13.91 13.40 -1.74
C LEU A 173 -12.78 12.38 -1.64
N ALA A 174 -11.58 12.80 -2.00
CA ALA A 174 -10.39 11.97 -1.90
C ALA A 174 -9.21 12.75 -1.33
N THR A 175 -8.16 12.01 -1.02
CA THR A 175 -6.85 12.53 -0.66
C THR A 175 -5.81 11.96 -1.60
N ARG A 176 -4.58 12.50 -1.55
CA ARG A 176 -3.48 11.95 -2.35
C ARG A 176 -3.24 10.45 -2.10
N ALA A 177 -3.44 10.02 -0.86
CA ALA A 177 -3.24 8.65 -0.44
C ALA A 177 -4.25 7.70 -1.09
N ASP A 178 -5.55 7.97 -0.95
CA ASP A 178 -6.58 7.03 -1.40
C ASP A 178 -7.09 7.30 -2.83
N PHE A 179 -6.60 8.34 -3.52
CA PHE A 179 -7.12 8.77 -4.82
C PHE A 179 -7.31 7.63 -5.83
N THR A 180 -6.30 6.81 -6.09
CA THR A 180 -6.37 5.75 -7.10
C THR A 180 -7.41 4.69 -6.74
N ALA A 181 -7.49 4.31 -5.47
CA ALA A 181 -8.49 3.37 -4.98
C ALA A 181 -9.91 3.97 -4.99
N ARG A 182 -10.04 5.23 -4.56
CA ARG A 182 -11.30 5.99 -4.56
C ARG A 182 -11.84 6.13 -5.98
N ARG A 183 -11.00 6.58 -6.92
CA ARG A 183 -11.34 6.75 -8.33
C ARG A 183 -11.86 5.44 -8.95
N ALA A 184 -11.16 4.34 -8.72
CA ALA A 184 -11.62 3.03 -9.21
C ALA A 184 -12.94 2.60 -8.56
N ALA A 185 -13.14 2.88 -7.27
CA ALA A 185 -14.38 2.53 -6.58
C ALA A 185 -15.56 3.37 -7.12
N VAL A 186 -15.39 4.68 -7.28
CA VAL A 186 -16.35 5.62 -7.87
C VAL A 186 -16.75 5.17 -9.27
N ALA A 187 -15.80 4.72 -10.10
CA ALA A 187 -16.08 4.25 -11.46
C ALA A 187 -16.92 2.95 -11.53
N ARG A 188 -17.02 2.20 -10.43
CA ARG A 188 -17.89 1.00 -10.33
C ARG A 188 -19.29 1.31 -9.81
N LEU A 189 -19.52 2.51 -9.29
CA LEU A 189 -20.82 2.87 -8.76
C LEU A 189 -21.81 3.08 -9.92
N ALA A 190 -22.90 2.32 -9.91
CA ALA A 190 -24.00 2.52 -10.83
C ALA A 190 -24.74 3.85 -10.51
N PRO A 191 -25.37 4.49 -11.50
CA PRO A 191 -26.24 5.63 -11.24
C PRO A 191 -27.33 5.25 -10.22
N GLY A 192 -27.45 6.06 -9.17
CA GLY A 192 -28.49 5.91 -8.16
C GLY A 192 -29.79 6.62 -8.55
N ASP A 193 -30.72 6.66 -7.60
CA ASP A 193 -31.91 7.50 -7.69
C ASP A 193 -31.51 8.99 -7.81
N PRO A 194 -32.08 9.76 -8.75
CA PRO A 194 -31.66 11.14 -9.02
C PRO A 194 -31.96 12.11 -7.88
N ASP A 195 -32.92 11.78 -6.99
CA ASP A 195 -33.28 12.60 -5.82
C ASP A 195 -32.40 12.28 -4.59
N LEU A 196 -31.55 11.25 -4.67
CA LEU A 196 -30.64 10.82 -3.60
C LEU A 196 -29.19 11.23 -3.91
N VAL A 197 -28.74 12.32 -3.31
CA VAL A 197 -27.36 12.80 -3.49
C VAL A 197 -26.39 11.87 -2.77
N THR A 198 -25.38 11.34 -3.47
CA THR A 198 -24.35 10.48 -2.84
C THR A 198 -23.04 11.24 -2.64
N VAL A 199 -22.57 11.31 -1.39
CA VAL A 199 -21.25 11.85 -1.06
C VAL A 199 -20.36 10.76 -0.47
N ALA A 200 -19.28 10.41 -1.18
CA ALA A 200 -18.25 9.53 -0.63
C ALA A 200 -17.23 10.36 0.13
N VAL A 201 -17.00 10.00 1.39
CA VAL A 201 -16.10 10.76 2.27
C VAL A 201 -15.39 9.81 3.22
N THR A 202 -14.14 10.13 3.55
CA THR A 202 -13.42 9.39 4.57
C THR A 202 -13.56 10.08 5.92
N VAL A 203 -13.76 9.30 6.97
CA VAL A 203 -13.76 9.79 8.34
C VAL A 203 -12.36 9.68 8.93
N ARG A 204 -11.92 10.71 9.65
CA ARG A 204 -10.73 10.65 10.49
C ARG A 204 -10.89 11.52 11.73
N SER A 205 -10.44 11.04 12.89
CA SER A 205 -10.50 11.79 14.15
C SER A 205 -11.90 12.35 14.44
N ALA A 206 -12.92 11.54 14.19
CA ALA A 206 -14.35 11.89 14.29
C ALA A 206 -14.86 13.02 13.37
N GLY A 207 -14.13 13.44 12.34
CA GLY A 207 -14.59 14.40 11.32
C GLY A 207 -14.38 13.91 9.89
N PHE A 208 -14.65 14.77 8.91
CA PHE A 208 -14.65 14.45 7.49
C PHE A 208 -13.34 14.87 6.81
N LEU A 209 -12.55 13.91 6.35
CA LEU A 209 -11.26 14.16 5.73
C LEU A 209 -11.42 14.63 4.29
N VAL A 210 -10.83 15.79 4.00
CA VAL A 210 -10.78 16.41 2.67
C VAL A 210 -9.33 16.66 2.29
N GLY A 211 -8.96 16.33 1.04
CA GLY A 211 -7.65 16.62 0.48
C GLY A 211 -7.71 17.67 -0.62
N ASP A 212 -6.56 18.29 -0.90
CA ASP A 212 -6.37 19.12 -2.09
C ASP A 212 -5.37 18.48 -3.07
N TYR A 213 -5.34 18.99 -4.30
CA TYR A 213 -4.42 18.52 -5.33
C TYR A 213 -2.94 18.86 -5.07
N ARG A 214 -2.65 19.67 -4.03
CA ARG A 214 -1.29 19.92 -3.53
C ARG A 214 -0.85 18.86 -2.51
N GLY A 215 -1.73 17.94 -2.14
CA GLY A 215 -1.48 16.87 -1.17
C GLY A 215 -1.66 17.29 0.28
N THR A 216 -2.23 18.47 0.54
CA THR A 216 -2.65 18.87 1.89
C THR A 216 -3.96 18.18 2.28
N GLN A 217 -4.21 18.09 3.59
CA GLN A 217 -5.37 17.41 4.14
C GLN A 217 -5.95 18.22 5.30
N GLU A 218 -7.27 18.26 5.38
CA GLU A 218 -8.03 18.91 6.44
C GLU A 218 -9.13 17.99 6.95
N ILE A 219 -9.50 18.11 8.22
CA ILE A 219 -10.62 17.39 8.82
C ILE A 219 -11.72 18.43 9.07
N LEU A 220 -12.82 18.34 8.31
CA LEU A 220 -13.96 19.22 8.41
C LEU A 220 -14.96 18.72 9.45
N THR A 221 -15.61 19.66 10.13
CA THR A 221 -16.83 19.44 10.92
C THR A 221 -18.03 19.29 10.00
N GLY A 222 -19.17 18.85 10.53
CA GLY A 222 -20.44 18.75 9.80
C GLY A 222 -20.82 20.05 9.07
N PRO A 223 -20.85 21.20 9.76
CA PRO A 223 -21.16 22.49 9.12
C PRO A 223 -20.14 22.92 8.07
N ALA A 224 -18.84 22.65 8.30
CA ALA A 224 -17.80 22.98 7.33
C ALA A 224 -17.88 22.08 6.08
N LEU A 225 -18.25 20.80 6.24
CA LEU A 225 -18.54 19.92 5.12
C LEU A 225 -19.80 20.39 4.37
N ALA A 226 -20.86 20.79 5.06
CA ALA A 226 -22.06 21.36 4.41
C ALA A 226 -21.71 22.56 3.51
N ALA A 227 -20.86 23.46 4.01
CA ALA A 227 -20.36 24.59 3.23
C ALA A 227 -19.53 24.15 2.01
N ALA A 228 -18.69 23.12 2.15
CA ALA A 228 -17.94 22.56 1.02
C ALA A 228 -18.84 21.88 -0.04
N LEU A 229 -20.02 21.42 0.37
CA LEU A 229 -21.01 20.76 -0.49
C LEU A 229 -22.08 21.73 -1.02
N SER A 230 -21.94 23.04 -0.83
CA SER A 230 -22.98 24.04 -1.14
C SER A 230 -23.38 24.11 -2.62
N SER A 231 -22.59 23.52 -3.52
CA SER A 231 -22.92 23.41 -4.96
C SER A 231 -23.93 22.30 -5.26
N LEU A 232 -24.19 21.40 -4.30
CA LEU A 232 -25.18 20.33 -4.42
C LEU A 232 -26.55 20.81 -3.92
N PRO A 233 -27.65 20.37 -4.53
CA PRO A 233 -29.01 20.74 -4.12
C PRO A 233 -29.45 19.93 -2.89
N LEU A 234 -28.87 20.22 -1.73
CA LEU A 234 -29.09 19.43 -0.51
C LEU A 234 -30.31 19.86 0.30
N TYR A 235 -30.69 21.14 0.26
CA TYR A 235 -31.76 21.68 1.10
C TYR A 235 -33.10 21.00 0.82
N GLY A 236 -33.71 20.41 1.84
CA GLY A 236 -34.96 19.63 1.74
C GLY A 236 -34.83 18.30 0.99
N GLY A 237 -33.60 17.90 0.64
CA GLY A 237 -33.29 16.67 -0.08
C GLY A 237 -32.74 15.55 0.82
N ASP A 238 -32.29 14.47 0.18
CA ASP A 238 -31.70 13.31 0.84
C ASP A 238 -30.22 13.17 0.45
N LEU A 239 -29.35 13.06 1.44
CA LEU A 239 -27.91 12.91 1.28
C LEU A 239 -27.44 11.54 1.81
N ARG A 240 -27.00 10.65 0.93
CA ARG A 240 -26.37 9.37 1.31
C ARG A 240 -24.87 9.51 1.46
N LEU A 241 -24.36 9.28 2.68
CA LEU A 241 -22.93 9.23 2.94
C LEU A 241 -22.36 7.83 2.69
N TRP A 242 -21.48 7.74 1.70
CA TRP A 242 -20.64 6.57 1.51
C TRP A 242 -19.38 6.71 2.37
N LEU A 243 -19.50 6.23 3.61
CA LEU A 243 -18.44 6.28 4.62
C LEU A 243 -18.24 4.93 5.33
N THR A 244 -17.16 4.85 6.10
CA THR A 244 -16.92 3.81 7.11
C THR A 244 -16.85 4.48 8.47
N TRP A 245 -17.64 4.00 9.44
CA TRP A 245 -17.59 4.52 10.80
C TRP A 245 -16.27 4.14 11.47
N PRO A 246 -15.72 5.01 12.34
CA PRO A 246 -14.48 4.74 13.04
C PRO A 246 -14.64 3.54 14.00
N ALA A 247 -13.54 2.81 14.21
CA ALA A 247 -13.54 1.66 15.13
C ALA A 247 -13.70 2.07 16.61
N ASP A 248 -13.17 3.24 17.00
CA ASP A 248 -13.24 3.76 18.37
C ASP A 248 -14.67 4.22 18.74
N PRO A 249 -15.31 3.63 19.79
CA PRO A 249 -16.61 4.08 20.28
C PRO A 249 -16.69 5.56 20.61
N ALA A 250 -15.63 6.18 21.14
CA ALA A 250 -15.64 7.60 21.48
C ALA A 250 -15.62 8.48 20.21
N GLU A 251 -14.90 8.06 19.17
CA GLU A 251 -14.97 8.71 17.86
C GLU A 251 -16.33 8.53 17.18
N ARG A 252 -17.00 7.39 17.36
CA ARG A 252 -18.37 7.18 16.83
C ARG A 252 -19.36 8.16 17.41
N VAL A 253 -19.33 8.37 18.73
CA VAL A 253 -20.22 9.34 19.40
C VAL A 253 -19.98 10.75 18.86
N ARG A 254 -18.71 11.15 18.73
CA ARG A 254 -18.35 12.48 18.19
C ARG A 254 -18.77 12.63 16.73
N LEU A 255 -18.49 11.63 15.88
CA LEU A 255 -18.89 11.68 14.47
C LEU A 255 -20.41 11.71 14.32
N ALA A 256 -21.17 11.00 15.16
CA ALA A 256 -22.63 11.06 15.12
C ALA A 256 -23.14 12.49 15.38
N ALA A 257 -22.52 13.22 16.29
CA ALA A 257 -22.83 14.64 16.50
C ALA A 257 -22.47 15.50 15.27
N GLU A 258 -21.34 15.23 14.61
CA GLU A 258 -20.96 15.93 13.39
C GLU A 258 -21.87 15.61 12.19
N VAL A 259 -22.39 14.38 12.09
CA VAL A 259 -23.38 13.99 11.07
C VAL A 259 -24.72 14.67 11.32
N ALA A 260 -25.17 14.75 12.58
CA ALA A 260 -26.36 15.52 12.93
C ALA A 260 -26.18 17.01 12.59
N ALA A 261 -25.03 17.59 12.96
CA ALA A 261 -24.71 18.98 12.62
C ALA A 261 -24.61 19.22 11.10
N LEU A 262 -24.22 18.22 10.31
CA LEU A 262 -24.27 18.26 8.84
C LEU A 262 -25.72 18.28 8.34
N ALA A 263 -26.61 17.44 8.90
CA ALA A 263 -28.03 17.43 8.56
C ALA A 263 -28.66 18.81 8.81
N GLU A 264 -28.42 19.39 10.00
CA GLU A 264 -28.85 20.76 10.34
C GLU A 264 -28.33 21.80 9.36
N ALA A 265 -27.01 21.81 9.11
CA ALA A 265 -26.37 22.85 8.32
C ALA A 265 -26.71 22.76 6.82
N SER A 266 -27.00 21.56 6.31
CA SER A 266 -27.38 21.34 4.92
C SER A 266 -28.89 21.42 4.67
N GLY A 267 -29.71 21.25 5.72
CA GLY A 267 -31.16 21.10 5.61
C GLY A 267 -31.58 19.80 4.92
N ALA A 268 -30.69 18.82 4.81
CA ALA A 268 -30.95 17.53 4.17
C ALA A 268 -31.17 16.43 5.21
N THR A 269 -31.96 15.42 4.85
CA THR A 269 -31.91 14.14 5.58
C THR A 269 -30.62 13.42 5.22
N VAL A 270 -29.74 13.21 6.20
CA VAL A 270 -28.45 12.56 5.98
C VAL A 270 -28.57 11.08 6.32
N TRP A 271 -28.28 10.22 5.35
CA TRP A 271 -28.30 8.77 5.48
C TRP A 271 -26.89 8.23 5.67
N THR A 272 -26.66 7.53 6.78
CA THR A 272 -25.40 6.83 7.06
C THR A 272 -25.61 5.32 7.17
N PRO A 273 -24.59 4.48 6.94
CA PRO A 273 -24.66 3.10 7.43
C PRO A 273 -24.86 3.08 8.96
N PRO A 274 -25.33 1.96 9.55
CA PRO A 274 -25.46 1.83 11.00
C PRO A 274 -24.19 2.26 11.72
N VAL A 275 -24.32 2.83 12.92
CA VAL A 275 -23.16 3.26 13.73
C VAL A 275 -22.18 2.09 13.93
N GLY A 276 -20.90 2.33 13.58
CA GLY A 276 -19.85 1.30 13.59
C GLY A 276 -19.80 0.41 12.34
N GLY A 277 -20.74 0.59 11.42
CA GLY A 277 -20.84 -0.08 10.13
C GLY A 277 -20.13 0.65 8.98
N THR A 278 -20.39 0.22 7.76
CA THR A 278 -19.76 0.76 6.54
C THR A 278 -20.71 0.71 5.36
N ALA A 279 -20.51 1.58 4.37
CA ALA A 279 -21.18 1.49 3.08
C ALA A 279 -20.23 0.90 2.02
N GLU A 280 -20.70 -0.07 1.25
CA GLU A 280 -19.93 -0.73 0.21
C GLU A 280 -20.72 -0.91 -1.10
N ILE A 281 -20.00 -1.01 -2.21
CA ILE A 281 -20.59 -1.28 -3.52
C ILE A 281 -20.90 -2.78 -3.65
N LEU A 282 -22.14 -3.10 -4.00
CA LEU A 282 -22.57 -4.44 -4.41
C LEU A 282 -21.99 -4.78 -5.78
N ALA A 283 -21.21 -5.86 -5.87
CA ALA A 283 -20.53 -6.24 -7.11
C ALA A 283 -21.48 -6.56 -8.28
N GLU A 284 -22.69 -7.05 -7.98
CA GLU A 284 -23.66 -7.47 -9.00
C GLU A 284 -24.43 -6.31 -9.61
N SER A 285 -24.83 -5.32 -8.80
CA SER A 285 -25.65 -4.18 -9.23
C SER A 285 -24.90 -2.86 -9.37
N GLY A 286 -23.71 -2.75 -8.75
CA GLY A 286 -22.99 -1.48 -8.63
C GLY A 286 -23.63 -0.48 -7.65
N ASP A 287 -24.67 -0.88 -6.90
CA ASP A 287 -25.34 0.01 -5.93
C ASP A 287 -24.66 -0.03 -4.54
N LEU A 288 -24.91 0.97 -3.70
CA LEU A 288 -24.42 1.00 -2.32
C LEU A 288 -25.35 0.26 -1.39
N ARG A 289 -24.76 -0.59 -0.55
CA ARG A 289 -25.42 -1.14 0.63
C ARG A 289 -24.74 -0.69 1.91
N ALA A 290 -25.55 -0.51 2.95
CA ALA A 290 -25.09 -0.40 4.31
C ALA A 290 -24.83 -1.79 4.89
N LEU A 291 -23.70 -1.93 5.56
CA LEU A 291 -23.38 -3.05 6.43
C LEU A 291 -23.32 -2.56 7.87
N ASP A 292 -23.77 -3.40 8.80
CA ASP A 292 -23.58 -3.16 10.22
C ASP A 292 -22.12 -3.39 10.67
N ALA A 293 -21.84 -3.18 11.96
CA ALA A 293 -20.52 -3.41 12.53
C ALA A 293 -20.03 -4.86 12.41
N GLY A 294 -20.95 -5.80 12.15
CA GLY A 294 -20.65 -7.21 11.91
C GLY A 294 -20.53 -7.59 10.44
N GLY A 295 -20.63 -6.63 9.52
CA GLY A 295 -20.53 -6.87 8.08
C GLY A 295 -21.75 -7.54 7.47
N ALA A 296 -22.86 -7.68 8.21
CA ALA A 296 -24.13 -8.12 7.67
C ALA A 296 -24.90 -6.92 7.08
N PRO A 297 -25.81 -7.14 6.11
CA PRO A 297 -26.68 -6.07 5.60
C PRO A 297 -27.41 -5.36 6.74
N GLY A 298 -27.19 -4.05 6.84
CA GLY A 298 -27.73 -3.19 7.88
C GLY A 298 -28.76 -2.21 7.35
N ARG A 299 -29.53 -1.61 8.26
CA ARG A 299 -30.43 -0.50 7.91
C ARG A 299 -29.64 0.80 7.88
N TRP A 300 -29.80 1.56 6.79
CA TRP A 300 -29.39 2.96 6.76
C TRP A 300 -30.08 3.72 7.88
N HIS A 301 -29.32 4.58 8.53
CA HIS A 301 -29.79 5.45 9.60
C HIS A 301 -29.94 6.87 9.07
N ASP A 302 -31.13 7.41 9.20
CA ASP A 302 -31.48 8.78 8.87
C ASP A 302 -31.17 9.73 10.04
N HIS A 303 -30.54 10.85 9.69
CA HIS A 303 -30.34 12.00 10.57
C HIS A 303 -31.10 13.16 9.94
N GLN A 304 -32.21 13.56 10.54
CA GLN A 304 -33.08 14.63 10.06
C GLN A 304 -32.69 15.98 10.68
N PRO A 305 -32.88 17.10 9.97
CA PRO A 305 -32.77 18.43 10.58
C PRO A 305 -33.94 18.69 11.56
N ASP A 306 -33.67 19.42 12.64
CA ASP A 306 -34.59 19.82 13.72
C ASP A 306 -35.49 21.01 13.32
N ASP A 307 -35.78 21.19 12.03
CA ASP A 307 -36.57 22.31 11.50
C ASP A 307 -38.09 22.06 11.52
N GLY A 308 -38.53 20.91 12.05
CA GLY A 308 -39.95 20.53 12.13
C GLY A 308 -40.56 20.09 10.80
N SER A 309 -39.77 19.91 9.74
CA SER A 309 -40.19 19.39 8.43
C SER A 309 -40.32 17.86 8.37
N GLY A 310 -40.17 17.16 9.50
CA GLY A 310 -40.15 15.70 9.65
C GLY A 310 -41.38 14.99 9.10
N GLY A 311 -41.43 14.83 7.79
CA GLY A 311 -42.32 13.91 7.08
C GLY A 311 -41.81 12.45 7.16
N PRO A 312 -42.63 11.48 6.72
CA PRO A 312 -42.16 10.10 6.60
C PRO A 312 -40.95 10.03 5.65
N PRO A 313 -39.96 9.16 5.93
CA PRO A 313 -38.75 9.09 5.13
C PRO A 313 -39.08 8.72 3.68
N ARG A 314 -38.48 9.45 2.73
CA ARG A 314 -38.66 9.22 1.28
C ARG A 314 -38.00 7.93 0.82
N TYR A 315 -37.02 7.44 1.59
CA TYR A 315 -36.26 6.23 1.31
C TYR A 315 -36.39 5.21 2.45
N LEU A 316 -36.26 3.94 2.12
CA LEU A 316 -36.23 2.83 3.07
C LEU A 316 -35.07 1.89 2.76
N SER A 317 -34.56 1.28 3.83
CA SER A 317 -33.57 0.20 3.71
C SER A 317 -34.24 -1.09 3.26
N THR A 318 -33.69 -1.71 2.23
CA THR A 318 -34.06 -3.07 1.80
C THR A 318 -33.43 -4.13 2.71
N ALA A 319 -33.87 -5.38 2.58
CA ALA A 319 -33.32 -6.50 3.36
C ALA A 319 -31.84 -6.80 3.06
N ASP A 320 -31.37 -6.47 1.86
CA ASP A 320 -29.96 -6.59 1.44
C ASP A 320 -29.14 -5.30 1.69
N GLY A 321 -29.73 -4.32 2.40
CA GLY A 321 -29.06 -3.14 2.91
C GLY A 321 -28.93 -1.99 1.92
N ARG A 322 -29.63 -2.01 0.78
CA ARG A 322 -29.70 -0.87 -0.16
C ARG A 322 -30.68 0.19 0.36
N LEU A 323 -30.52 1.42 -0.12
CA LEU A 323 -31.43 2.53 0.17
C LEU A 323 -32.22 2.84 -1.10
N LEU A 324 -33.52 2.54 -1.10
CA LEU A 324 -34.41 2.72 -2.25
C LEU A 324 -35.61 3.60 -1.88
N PRO A 325 -36.25 4.26 -2.86
CA PRO A 325 -37.48 5.01 -2.62
C PRO A 325 -38.55 4.15 -1.93
N THR A 326 -39.27 4.73 -0.98
CA THR A 326 -40.29 4.04 -0.17
C THR A 326 -41.34 3.34 -1.03
N THR A 327 -41.73 3.93 -2.17
CA THR A 327 -42.66 3.34 -3.14
C THR A 327 -42.14 2.03 -3.74
N GLU A 328 -40.85 1.96 -4.09
CA GLU A 328 -40.23 0.76 -4.66
C GLU A 328 -40.12 -0.36 -3.64
N VAL A 329 -39.75 -0.03 -2.39
CA VAL A 329 -39.66 -1.02 -1.31
C VAL A 329 -41.01 -1.63 -0.98
N ILE A 330 -42.07 -0.80 -0.95
CA ILE A 330 -43.44 -1.26 -0.72
C ILE A 330 -43.91 -2.18 -1.86
N MET A 331 -43.63 -1.82 -3.12
CA MET A 331 -44.00 -2.64 -4.28
C MET A 331 -43.24 -3.98 -4.31
N ALA A 332 -41.94 -3.98 -3.98
CA ALA A 332 -41.15 -5.20 -3.86
C ALA A 332 -41.64 -6.10 -2.70
N GLY A 333 -42.04 -5.50 -1.57
CA GLY A 333 -42.61 -6.21 -0.43
C GLY A 333 -44.00 -6.81 -0.70
N LEU A 334 -44.82 -6.18 -1.56
CA LEU A 334 -46.13 -6.70 -1.97
C LEU A 334 -46.04 -7.87 -2.96
N ALA A 335 -44.98 -7.93 -3.77
CA ALA A 335 -44.72 -9.06 -4.67
C ALA A 335 -44.12 -10.28 -3.97
N ALA A 336 -43.59 -10.11 -2.75
CA ALA A 336 -42.89 -11.15 -1.99
C ALA A 336 -43.66 -11.60 -0.74
N ALA A 337 -44.66 -12.48 -0.91
CA ALA A 337 -45.17 -13.34 0.17
C ALA A 337 -45.67 -14.69 -0.41
N PRO A 338 -45.44 -15.86 0.24
CA PRO A 338 -45.35 -16.01 1.69
C PRO A 338 -44.00 -16.48 2.26
N ARG A 339 -43.94 -16.23 3.57
CA ARG A 339 -42.91 -16.40 4.59
C ARG A 339 -42.54 -17.86 4.88
N THR A 340 -41.24 -18.12 5.06
CA THR A 340 -40.76 -19.20 5.94
C THR A 340 -40.22 -18.56 7.22
N SER A 341 -40.96 -18.72 8.31
CA SER A 341 -40.49 -18.47 9.67
C SER A 341 -39.44 -19.54 10.02
N VAL A 342 -38.18 -19.14 10.15
CA VAL A 342 -37.14 -19.98 10.76
C VAL A 342 -37.16 -19.71 12.26
N THR A 343 -37.53 -20.73 13.03
CA THR A 343 -37.41 -20.78 14.49
C THR A 343 -35.93 -20.72 14.92
N PRO A 344 -35.60 -20.03 16.03
CA PRO A 344 -34.24 -20.00 16.57
C PRO A 344 -33.96 -21.30 17.33
N ALA A 345 -33.56 -22.33 16.60
CA ALA A 345 -32.88 -23.50 17.12
C ALA A 345 -31.89 -23.96 16.05
N ASP A 346 -30.67 -24.24 16.48
CA ASP A 346 -29.51 -24.69 15.70
C ASP A 346 -28.70 -23.57 15.03
N VAL A 347 -27.72 -23.05 15.78
CA VAL A 347 -26.53 -22.41 15.18
C VAL A 347 -25.77 -23.49 14.41
N PRO A 348 -25.65 -23.43 13.07
CA PRO A 348 -24.93 -24.47 12.33
C PRO A 348 -23.43 -24.32 12.57
N THR A 349 -22.80 -25.38 13.06
CA THR A 349 -21.37 -25.51 13.36
C THR A 349 -20.48 -25.62 12.12
N ASP A 350 -21.01 -25.43 10.91
CA ASP A 350 -20.33 -25.75 9.66
C ASP A 350 -19.68 -24.54 8.98
N ALA A 351 -18.35 -24.53 8.94
CA ALA A 351 -17.50 -23.53 8.31
C ALA A 351 -17.19 -23.94 6.86
N GLY A 352 -18.22 -24.07 6.02
CA GLY A 352 -18.06 -24.49 4.64
C GLY A 352 -17.31 -23.47 3.75
N PRO A 353 -16.64 -23.94 2.66
CA PRO A 353 -15.92 -23.07 1.73
C PRO A 353 -16.85 -22.09 1.01
N GLY A 354 -16.36 -20.88 0.72
CA GLY A 354 -17.11 -19.83 0.02
C GLY A 354 -18.04 -18.99 0.91
N ARG A 355 -18.21 -19.35 2.19
CA ARG A 355 -19.04 -18.57 3.13
C ARG A 355 -18.27 -17.35 3.63
N ARG A 356 -18.89 -16.16 3.52
CA ARG A 356 -18.34 -14.93 4.10
C ARG A 356 -18.43 -14.98 5.64
N PRO A 357 -17.36 -14.62 6.36
CA PRO A 357 -17.37 -14.56 7.81
C PRO A 357 -18.27 -13.42 8.29
N VAL A 358 -19.11 -13.71 9.29
CA VAL A 358 -19.73 -12.68 10.11
C VAL A 358 -18.62 -12.06 10.97
N LEU A 359 -18.58 -10.74 11.05
CA LEU A 359 -17.58 -9.99 11.80
C LEU A 359 -18.17 -9.44 13.10
N ALA A 360 -17.31 -9.01 14.02
CA ALA A 360 -17.64 -8.13 15.14
C ALA A 360 -16.37 -7.41 15.59
N ALA A 361 -16.53 -6.26 16.24
CA ALA A 361 -15.39 -5.54 16.81
C ALA A 361 -14.56 -6.47 17.72
N ASP A 362 -13.25 -6.50 17.53
CA ASP A 362 -12.34 -7.23 18.42
C ASP A 362 -12.30 -6.53 19.79
N PRO A 363 -12.86 -7.12 20.86
CA PRO A 363 -12.96 -6.45 22.16
C PRO A 363 -11.59 -6.28 22.82
N GLN A 364 -10.55 -7.00 22.38
CA GLN A 364 -9.23 -6.88 22.96
C GLN A 364 -8.13 -7.31 21.97
N ARG A 365 -7.37 -6.32 21.49
CA ARG A 365 -6.15 -6.55 20.71
C ARG A 365 -4.99 -6.92 21.64
N PRO A 366 -4.36 -8.10 21.49
CA PRO A 366 -3.11 -8.38 22.17
C PRO A 366 -2.02 -7.40 21.74
N ALA A 367 -1.18 -6.95 22.69
CA ALA A 367 -0.04 -6.06 22.43
C ALA A 367 0.95 -6.60 21.35
N GLY A 368 0.92 -7.92 21.08
CA GLY A 368 1.71 -8.62 20.07
C GLY A 368 0.93 -8.98 18.79
N TYR A 369 0.14 -8.07 18.22
CA TYR A 369 -0.62 -8.36 16.98
C TYR A 369 0.28 -8.60 15.75
N GLY A 370 1.55 -8.22 15.84
CA GLY A 370 2.54 -8.31 14.76
C GLY A 370 2.45 -7.20 13.72
N VAL A 371 1.30 -6.55 13.56
CA VAL A 371 1.11 -5.45 12.62
C VAL A 371 0.91 -4.16 13.41
N SER A 372 1.86 -3.23 13.31
CA SER A 372 1.91 -2.03 14.16
C SER A 372 0.92 -0.93 13.78
N TRP A 373 0.47 -0.91 12.53
CA TRP A 373 -0.43 0.11 11.97
C TRP A 373 -1.91 -0.28 12.01
N LEU A 374 -2.25 -1.51 12.43
CA LEU A 374 -3.65 -1.86 12.71
C LEU A 374 -4.15 -1.08 13.92
N THR A 375 -5.39 -0.62 13.88
CA THR A 375 -6.08 0.07 14.96
C THR A 375 -6.80 -0.93 15.87
N ASP A 376 -7.17 -0.50 17.07
CA ASP A 376 -7.93 -1.32 18.01
C ASP A 376 -9.42 -1.32 17.61
N GLY A 377 -10.16 -2.37 18.01
CA GLY A 377 -11.60 -2.48 17.71
C GLY A 377 -11.95 -2.85 16.25
N LEU A 378 -10.96 -3.23 15.43
CA LEU A 378 -11.21 -3.66 14.05
C LEU A 378 -12.15 -4.89 14.01
N PRO A 379 -13.07 -4.96 13.03
CA PRO A 379 -13.96 -6.10 12.86
C PRO A 379 -13.18 -7.40 12.53
N VAL A 380 -13.40 -8.43 13.34
CA VAL A 380 -12.84 -9.78 13.18
C VAL A 380 -13.93 -10.84 13.09
N ASN A 381 -13.63 -11.99 12.48
CA ASN A 381 -14.62 -13.07 12.32
C ASN A 381 -15.17 -13.58 13.66
N THR A 382 -16.48 -13.75 13.81
CA THR A 382 -17.13 -14.27 15.04
C THR A 382 -17.33 -15.78 15.02
N ALA A 383 -17.37 -16.37 13.84
CA ALA A 383 -17.46 -17.80 13.62
C ALA A 383 -16.22 -18.32 12.88
N PRO A 384 -15.91 -19.63 12.96
CA PRO A 384 -14.86 -20.21 12.12
C PRO A 384 -15.16 -19.98 10.63
N VAL A 385 -14.12 -19.67 9.85
CA VAL A 385 -14.22 -19.42 8.40
C VAL A 385 -13.11 -20.15 7.65
N GLU A 386 -13.38 -20.59 6.43
CA GLU A 386 -12.37 -21.16 5.54
C GLU A 386 -11.90 -20.12 4.52
N LEU A 387 -10.59 -19.91 4.43
CA LEU A 387 -9.95 -18.95 3.54
C LEU A 387 -8.81 -19.61 2.76
N TYR A 388 -8.66 -19.22 1.51
CA TYR A 388 -7.57 -19.61 0.63
C TYR A 388 -6.44 -18.59 0.69
N VAL A 389 -5.25 -19.04 1.06
CA VAL A 389 -4.04 -18.21 1.19
C VAL A 389 -3.03 -18.65 0.14
N THR A 390 -2.47 -17.71 -0.59
CA THR A 390 -1.50 -17.99 -1.66
C THR A 390 -0.07 -17.93 -1.17
N THR A 391 0.79 -18.77 -1.75
CA THR A 391 2.20 -18.87 -1.41
C THR A 391 3.04 -19.25 -2.64
N PRO A 392 4.27 -18.71 -2.79
CA PRO A 392 5.14 -19.05 -3.92
C PRO A 392 5.87 -20.39 -3.74
N VAL A 393 5.79 -21.02 -2.56
CA VAL A 393 6.56 -22.24 -2.22
C VAL A 393 5.66 -23.44 -2.02
N SER A 394 6.21 -24.63 -2.25
CA SER A 394 5.44 -25.88 -2.22
C SER A 394 4.85 -26.17 -0.83
N PRO A 395 3.79 -26.99 -0.74
CA PRO A 395 3.20 -27.37 0.55
C PRO A 395 4.23 -28.02 1.49
N ALA A 396 5.16 -28.81 0.96
CA ALA A 396 6.25 -29.40 1.73
C ALA A 396 7.16 -28.33 2.37
N GLU A 397 7.51 -27.27 1.63
CA GLU A 397 8.30 -26.16 2.15
C GLU A 397 7.53 -25.34 3.19
N VAL A 398 6.22 -25.13 2.99
CA VAL A 398 5.36 -24.44 3.97
C VAL A 398 5.32 -25.21 5.30
N LEU A 399 5.21 -26.54 5.25
CA LEU A 399 5.20 -27.39 6.45
C LEU A 399 6.54 -27.35 7.18
N ALA A 400 7.65 -27.36 6.44
CA ALA A 400 8.99 -27.35 7.00
C ALA A 400 9.36 -25.99 7.62
N ASP A 401 9.20 -24.91 6.84
CA ASP A 401 9.79 -23.61 7.18
C ASP A 401 8.77 -22.51 7.47
N GLY A 402 7.50 -22.70 7.08
CA GLY A 402 6.44 -21.71 7.15
C GLY A 402 6.24 -20.92 5.84
N VAL A 403 5.10 -20.22 5.76
CA VAL A 403 4.70 -19.41 4.61
C VAL A 403 5.63 -18.19 4.49
N PRO A 404 6.37 -18.01 3.37
CA PRO A 404 7.24 -16.87 3.19
C PRO A 404 6.43 -15.58 3.04
N ALA A 405 6.63 -14.62 3.95
CA ALA A 405 6.02 -13.31 3.88
C ALA A 405 6.98 -12.21 4.34
N ALA A 406 6.92 -11.06 3.66
CA ALA A 406 7.71 -9.88 4.01
C ALA A 406 7.05 -9.08 5.14
N GLU A 407 5.72 -9.10 5.17
CA GLU A 407 4.89 -8.46 6.18
C GLU A 407 4.58 -9.44 7.31
N LEU A 408 4.24 -8.92 8.50
CA LEU A 408 3.81 -9.73 9.65
C LEU A 408 2.32 -10.11 9.57
N PHE A 409 1.82 -10.43 8.39
CA PHE A 409 0.47 -10.94 8.15
C PHE A 409 0.41 -11.76 6.85
N LEU A 410 -0.63 -12.56 6.70
CA LEU A 410 -1.01 -13.23 5.45
C LEU A 410 -2.33 -12.66 4.92
N ILE A 411 -2.62 -12.87 3.63
CA ILE A 411 -3.91 -12.49 3.02
C ILE A 411 -4.64 -13.76 2.59
N GLY A 412 -5.87 -13.92 3.09
CA GLY A 412 -6.79 -14.99 2.71
C GLY A 412 -8.00 -14.46 1.94
N ARG A 413 -8.60 -15.30 1.09
CA ARG A 413 -9.84 -15.03 0.37
C ARG A 413 -10.84 -16.19 0.55
N PRO A 414 -12.15 -15.95 0.65
CA PRO A 414 -13.13 -17.00 0.89
C PRO A 414 -13.36 -17.88 -0.35
N ASP A 415 -13.11 -17.34 -1.54
CA ASP A 415 -13.35 -18.01 -2.81
C ASP A 415 -12.03 -18.47 -3.48
N LEU A 416 -12.01 -19.73 -3.92
CA LEU A 416 -10.86 -20.36 -4.56
C LEU A 416 -10.56 -19.74 -5.93
N ALA A 417 -11.60 -19.45 -6.73
CA ALA A 417 -11.43 -18.90 -8.06
C ALA A 417 -10.82 -17.49 -7.99
N GLN A 418 -11.30 -16.66 -7.06
CA GLN A 418 -10.73 -15.34 -6.76
C GLN A 418 -9.32 -15.43 -6.18
N ALA A 419 -9.02 -16.45 -5.38
CA ALA A 419 -7.66 -16.69 -4.90
C ALA A 419 -6.71 -17.11 -6.04
N ALA A 420 -7.19 -17.85 -7.05
CA ALA A 420 -6.41 -18.27 -8.20
C ALA A 420 -6.31 -17.21 -9.32
N ALA A 421 -7.28 -16.29 -9.42
CA ALA A 421 -7.41 -15.33 -10.50
C ALA A 421 -6.15 -14.49 -10.73
N GLY A 422 -5.72 -14.40 -12.00
CA GLY A 422 -4.59 -13.59 -12.44
C GLY A 422 -3.20 -14.12 -12.06
N ARG A 423 -3.12 -15.30 -11.41
CA ARG A 423 -1.84 -15.90 -10.98
C ARG A 423 -1.33 -16.91 -11.98
N ARG A 424 -0.06 -16.74 -12.39
CA ARG A 424 0.66 -17.68 -13.27
C ARG A 424 1.58 -18.56 -12.44
N GLY A 425 1.08 -19.70 -11.98
CA GLY A 425 1.83 -20.64 -11.14
C GLY A 425 1.86 -20.31 -9.65
N GLY A 426 2.43 -21.22 -8.87
CA GLY A 426 2.56 -21.12 -7.41
C GLY A 426 1.68 -22.13 -6.68
N TYR A 427 1.38 -21.85 -5.41
CA TYR A 427 0.56 -22.73 -4.57
C TYR A 427 -0.44 -21.91 -3.76
N LEU A 428 -1.49 -22.57 -3.31
CA LEU A 428 -2.46 -22.02 -2.36
C LEU A 428 -2.81 -23.08 -1.33
N PHE A 429 -3.26 -22.66 -0.16
CA PHE A 429 -3.77 -23.56 0.85
C PHE A 429 -5.09 -23.07 1.40
N ARG A 430 -6.00 -24.01 1.62
CA ARG A 430 -7.26 -23.79 2.33
C ARG A 430 -6.97 -23.82 3.82
N ALA A 431 -7.35 -22.77 4.53
CA ALA A 431 -7.12 -22.62 5.95
C ALA A 431 -8.43 -22.36 6.69
N ARG A 432 -8.67 -23.11 7.76
CA ARG A 432 -9.68 -22.80 8.76
C ARG A 432 -9.13 -21.75 9.72
N VAL A 433 -9.89 -20.68 9.91
CA VAL A 433 -9.57 -19.59 10.81
C VAL A 433 -10.63 -19.55 11.90
N ALA A 434 -10.22 -19.82 13.14
CA ALA A 434 -11.10 -19.75 14.30
C ALA A 434 -11.57 -18.30 14.56
N PRO A 435 -12.64 -18.09 15.34
CA PRO A 435 -13.14 -16.75 15.69
C PRO A 435 -12.02 -15.81 16.15
N GLY A 436 -12.06 -14.59 15.65
CA GLY A 436 -11.15 -13.48 15.91
C GLY A 436 -9.76 -13.63 15.30
N GLY A 437 -9.61 -14.45 14.25
CA GLY A 437 -8.34 -14.70 13.56
C GLY A 437 -8.18 -13.95 12.23
N ALA A 438 -9.28 -13.51 11.63
CA ALA A 438 -9.32 -12.82 10.34
C ALA A 438 -9.90 -11.41 10.48
N VAL A 439 -9.20 -10.41 9.95
CA VAL A 439 -9.61 -9.00 9.87
C VAL A 439 -9.99 -8.69 8.42
N ARG A 440 -11.15 -8.10 8.16
CA ARG A 440 -11.54 -7.76 6.78
C ARG A 440 -10.74 -6.56 6.28
N VAL A 441 -10.17 -6.68 5.07
CA VAL A 441 -9.27 -5.65 4.50
C VAL A 441 -10.01 -4.34 4.20
N THR A 442 -11.28 -4.42 3.78
CA THR A 442 -12.10 -3.21 3.54
C THR A 442 -12.52 -2.50 4.83
N SER A 443 -12.33 -3.12 5.99
CA SER A 443 -12.57 -2.50 7.30
C SER A 443 -11.33 -1.80 7.86
N LEU A 444 -10.22 -1.77 7.10
CA LEU A 444 -9.00 -1.07 7.49
C LEU A 444 -9.14 0.44 7.21
N ASP A 445 -8.91 1.27 8.22
CA ASP A 445 -8.88 2.73 8.08
C ASP A 445 -7.65 3.22 7.28
N LEU A 446 -7.61 4.53 6.94
CA LEU A 446 -6.50 5.20 6.24
C LEU A 446 -5.12 5.16 6.95
N HIS A 447 -4.98 4.48 8.09
CA HIS A 447 -3.70 4.27 8.77
C HIS A 447 -2.83 3.19 8.10
N VAL A 448 -3.35 2.53 7.05
CA VAL A 448 -2.56 1.62 6.21
C VAL A 448 -1.39 2.38 5.54
N PRO A 449 -0.14 1.92 5.72
CA PRO A 449 1.02 2.49 5.03
C PRO A 449 0.81 2.58 3.51
N ALA A 450 1.31 3.65 2.87
CA ALA A 450 1.10 3.91 1.45
C ALA A 450 1.45 2.72 0.52
N ASP A 451 2.49 1.98 0.85
CA ASP A 451 2.94 0.79 0.13
C ASP A 451 1.99 -0.42 0.27
N LEU A 452 1.05 -0.37 1.21
CA LEU A 452 0.03 -1.39 1.47
C LEU A 452 -1.39 -0.94 1.08
N GLN A 453 -1.58 0.29 0.58
CA GLN A 453 -2.91 0.80 0.21
C GLN A 453 -3.56 0.02 -0.94
N HIS A 454 -2.76 -0.61 -1.80
CA HIS A 454 -3.27 -1.55 -2.81
C HIS A 454 -4.08 -2.71 -2.22
N LEU A 455 -3.93 -3.03 -0.93
CA LEU A 455 -4.75 -4.02 -0.25
C LEU A 455 -6.21 -3.55 -0.13
N LEU A 456 -6.46 -2.26 0.09
CA LEU A 456 -7.82 -1.70 0.26
C LEU A 456 -8.69 -1.88 -0.99
N ALA A 457 -8.06 -2.01 -2.16
CA ALA A 457 -8.71 -2.31 -3.42
C ALA A 457 -9.22 -3.76 -3.54
N GLN A 458 -8.72 -4.67 -2.69
CA GLN A 458 -9.03 -6.09 -2.77
C GLN A 458 -10.38 -6.37 -2.11
N ALA A 459 -11.42 -6.47 -2.94
CA ALA A 459 -12.72 -6.96 -2.52
C ALA A 459 -12.60 -8.36 -1.89
N ASP A 460 -13.32 -8.57 -0.79
CA ASP A 460 -13.45 -9.86 -0.10
C ASP A 460 -12.11 -10.50 0.34
N ALA A 461 -11.13 -9.66 0.68
CA ALA A 461 -9.86 -10.10 1.26
C ALA A 461 -9.85 -9.97 2.79
N TYR A 462 -9.15 -10.91 3.44
CA TYR A 462 -9.00 -10.97 4.89
C TYR A 462 -7.52 -11.01 5.26
N LEU A 463 -7.12 -10.12 6.15
CA LEU A 463 -5.81 -10.09 6.76
C LEU A 463 -5.77 -11.10 7.91
N LEU A 464 -4.74 -11.94 7.92
CA LEU A 464 -4.44 -12.91 8.98
C LEU A 464 -3.17 -12.43 9.72
N PRO A 465 -3.32 -11.67 10.83
CA PRO A 465 -2.18 -11.07 11.53
C PRO A 465 -1.27 -12.15 12.12
N ALA A 466 0.04 -11.91 12.13
CA ALA A 466 1.02 -12.83 12.73
C ALA A 466 0.68 -13.19 14.19
N GLY A 467 0.17 -12.23 14.96
CA GLY A 467 -0.24 -12.43 16.35
C GLY A 467 -1.51 -13.26 16.55
N ARG A 468 -2.21 -13.61 15.46
CA ARG A 468 -3.44 -14.43 15.46
C ARG A 468 -3.27 -15.73 14.66
N LEU A 469 -2.07 -16.07 14.21
CA LEU A 469 -1.82 -17.31 13.47
C LEU A 469 -2.08 -18.57 14.30
N ASP A 470 -2.12 -18.45 15.63
CA ASP A 470 -2.54 -19.49 16.55
C ASP A 470 -4.00 -19.95 16.30
N ARG A 471 -4.79 -19.10 15.64
CA ARG A 471 -6.17 -19.37 15.21
C ARG A 471 -6.29 -19.91 13.79
N VAL A 472 -5.19 -20.05 13.06
CA VAL A 472 -5.19 -20.47 11.65
C VAL A 472 -4.66 -21.90 11.53
N ARG A 473 -5.42 -22.76 10.85
CA ARG A 473 -5.04 -24.15 10.57
C ARG A 473 -5.23 -24.48 9.09
N MET A 474 -4.22 -25.07 8.47
CA MET A 474 -4.26 -25.55 7.09
C MET A 474 -5.04 -26.86 7.00
N LEU A 475 -5.96 -26.93 6.05
CA LEU A 475 -6.81 -28.10 5.76
C LEU A 475 -6.43 -28.82 4.47
N ALA A 476 -6.02 -28.06 3.46
CA ALA A 476 -5.63 -28.61 2.16
C ALA A 476 -4.66 -27.65 1.46
N ALA A 477 -3.88 -28.18 0.51
CA ALA A 477 -2.98 -27.43 -0.33
C ALA A 477 -3.16 -27.81 -1.80
N TYR A 478 -3.03 -26.82 -2.68
CA TYR A 478 -3.26 -26.94 -4.11
C TYR A 478 -2.08 -26.29 -4.85
N SER A 479 -1.73 -26.85 -6.00
CA SER A 479 -0.83 -26.21 -6.98
C SER A 479 -1.64 -25.40 -7.97
N LEU A 480 -1.06 -24.31 -8.44
CA LEU A 480 -1.58 -23.50 -9.54
C LEU A 480 -0.73 -23.76 -10.77
N ASP A 481 -1.38 -24.05 -11.89
CA ASP A 481 -0.69 -24.13 -13.17
C ASP A 481 -0.60 -22.75 -13.87
N ARG A 482 -0.07 -22.73 -15.09
CA ARG A 482 0.05 -21.49 -15.89
C ARG A 482 -1.29 -20.96 -16.41
N ALA A 483 -2.33 -21.78 -16.42
CA ALA A 483 -3.69 -21.44 -16.81
C ALA A 483 -4.56 -21.06 -15.60
N SER A 484 -3.96 -20.92 -14.40
CA SER A 484 -4.66 -20.68 -13.12
C SER A 484 -5.62 -21.80 -12.70
N VAL A 485 -5.44 -23.01 -13.25
CA VAL A 485 -6.17 -24.20 -12.79
C VAL A 485 -5.53 -24.66 -11.48
N SER A 486 -6.37 -24.87 -10.47
CA SER A 486 -5.94 -25.40 -9.17
C SER A 486 -6.04 -26.92 -9.14
N THR A 487 -4.96 -27.62 -8.81
CA THR A 487 -4.95 -29.06 -8.58
C THR A 487 -4.70 -29.34 -7.10
N LEU A 488 -5.54 -30.17 -6.48
CA LEU A 488 -5.35 -30.60 -5.09
C LEU A 488 -4.06 -31.42 -5.00
N GLU A 489 -3.09 -30.93 -4.21
CA GLU A 489 -1.81 -31.61 -3.97
C GLU A 489 -1.89 -32.49 -2.72
N ARG A 490 -2.56 -31.96 -1.69
CA ARG A 490 -2.64 -32.62 -0.39
C ARG A 490 -3.85 -32.16 0.38
N GLU A 491 -4.59 -33.11 0.92
CA GLU A 491 -5.56 -32.87 1.99
C GLU A 491 -4.96 -33.39 3.30
N PHE A 492 -5.22 -32.68 4.40
CA PHE A 492 -4.69 -33.02 5.71
C PHE A 492 -5.79 -33.64 6.57
N ASP A 493 -5.55 -34.85 7.07
CA ASP A 493 -6.47 -35.54 7.97
C ASP A 493 -6.69 -34.75 9.27
N GLU A 494 -5.64 -34.06 9.74
CA GLU A 494 -5.69 -33.15 10.88
C GLU A 494 -5.27 -31.72 10.48
N PRO A 495 -6.00 -30.67 10.95
CA PRO A 495 -5.66 -29.29 10.63
C PRO A 495 -4.26 -28.89 11.13
N VAL A 496 -3.38 -28.45 10.22
CA VAL A 496 -1.97 -28.17 10.53
C VAL A 496 -1.74 -26.70 10.93
N PRO A 497 -0.99 -26.38 12.00
CA PRO A 497 -0.66 -24.99 12.35
C PRO A 497 0.05 -24.23 11.23
N VAL A 498 -0.41 -23.01 10.93
CA VAL A 498 0.25 -22.14 9.96
C VAL A 498 1.34 -21.31 10.65
N ARG A 499 2.54 -21.32 10.08
CA ARG A 499 3.68 -20.49 10.51
C ARG A 499 4.03 -19.49 9.43
N LEU A 500 4.54 -18.33 9.83
CA LEU A 500 5.04 -17.30 8.92
C LEU A 500 6.56 -17.30 8.94
N ARG A 501 7.19 -17.28 7.77
CA ARG A 501 8.64 -17.16 7.59
C ARG A 501 8.97 -15.79 7.04
N CYS A 502 9.72 -14.98 7.79
CA CYS A 502 10.12 -13.65 7.33
C CYS A 502 11.03 -13.76 6.10
N ALA A 503 10.53 -13.32 4.94
CA ALA A 503 11.24 -13.41 3.67
C ALA A 503 10.82 -12.28 2.72
N GLY A 504 11.74 -11.81 1.87
CA GLY A 504 11.40 -10.86 0.80
C GLY A 504 11.16 -9.41 1.25
N ALA A 505 11.57 -9.02 2.46
CA ALA A 505 11.39 -7.65 2.94
C ALA A 505 12.11 -6.60 2.07
N ARG A 506 11.49 -5.42 1.92
CA ARG A 506 11.89 -4.31 1.04
C ARG A 506 13.26 -3.74 1.37
N HIS A 507 13.72 -3.88 2.61
CA HIS A 507 15.05 -3.46 3.00
C HIS A 507 16.14 -4.44 2.52
N GLY A 508 15.80 -5.67 2.11
CA GLY A 508 16.74 -6.64 1.53
C GLY A 508 17.56 -7.44 2.55
N VAL A 509 17.25 -7.33 3.84
CA VAL A 509 17.90 -8.16 4.87
C VAL A 509 17.12 -9.46 4.98
N VAL A 510 17.71 -10.54 4.48
CA VAL A 510 17.08 -11.87 4.49
C VAL A 510 16.72 -12.29 5.91
N GLY A 511 15.50 -12.77 6.10
CA GLY A 511 15.04 -13.29 7.38
C GLY A 511 14.45 -12.25 8.35
N LEU A 512 14.40 -10.97 7.99
CA LEU A 512 13.73 -9.93 8.78
C LEU A 512 12.47 -9.42 8.05
N PRO A 513 11.42 -9.00 8.79
CA PRO A 513 10.19 -8.45 8.22
C PRO A 513 10.33 -6.95 7.89
N ASN A 514 9.41 -6.41 7.07
CA ASN A 514 9.35 -4.98 6.79
C ASN A 514 9.12 -4.12 8.04
N ASP A 515 8.34 -4.65 8.99
CA ASP A 515 8.03 -4.10 10.31
C ASP A 515 9.23 -4.11 11.29
N ALA A 516 10.44 -4.50 10.85
CA ALA A 516 11.63 -4.46 11.68
C ALA A 516 11.91 -3.04 12.21
N ASP A 517 12.35 -2.96 13.46
CA ASP A 517 12.60 -1.70 14.14
C ASP A 517 13.71 -0.91 13.47
N ARG A 518 13.43 0.36 13.17
CA ARG A 518 14.34 1.22 12.41
C ARG A 518 15.17 2.09 13.33
N TRP A 519 16.46 2.15 13.05
CA TRP A 519 17.43 2.96 13.76
C TRP A 519 18.16 3.92 12.80
N PRO A 520 18.56 5.12 13.25
CA PRO A 520 18.23 5.76 14.51
C PRO A 520 16.81 6.36 14.48
N ARG A 521 16.21 6.56 15.66
CA ARG A 521 14.96 7.33 15.79
C ARG A 521 15.20 8.84 15.66
N ALA A 522 16.35 9.31 16.15
CA ALA A 522 16.81 10.67 15.96
C ALA A 522 17.19 10.93 14.49
N ARG A 523 17.28 12.22 14.12
CA ARG A 523 17.64 12.67 12.76
C ARG A 523 18.89 11.98 12.21
N PHE A 524 19.88 11.78 13.08
CA PHE A 524 21.10 11.02 12.79
C PHE A 524 21.54 10.23 14.02
N GLY A 525 22.33 9.19 13.79
CA GLY A 525 22.96 8.38 14.82
C GLY A 525 24.40 8.07 14.42
N ARG A 526 25.27 8.01 15.41
CA ARG A 526 26.66 7.60 15.24
C ARG A 526 26.78 6.11 15.54
N CYS A 527 27.49 5.39 14.69
CA CYS A 527 27.83 3.98 14.89
C CYS A 527 29.14 3.66 14.17
N TYR A 528 29.59 2.43 14.29
CA TYR A 528 30.83 1.95 13.69
C TYR A 528 30.59 0.72 12.84
N ALA A 529 31.40 0.51 11.81
CA ALA A 529 31.43 -0.74 11.06
C ALA A 529 32.86 -1.23 10.88
N LEU A 530 33.03 -2.55 10.89
CA LEU A 530 34.27 -3.20 10.52
C LEU A 530 34.22 -3.56 9.04
N VAL A 531 35.24 -3.17 8.29
CA VAL A 531 35.36 -3.44 6.85
C VAL A 531 36.70 -4.13 6.61
N PRO A 532 36.74 -5.33 6.01
CA PRO A 532 38.00 -6.00 5.74
C PRO A 532 38.94 -5.11 4.92
N VAL A 533 40.24 -5.08 5.26
CA VAL A 533 41.25 -4.28 4.55
C VAL A 533 41.40 -4.68 3.08
N THR A 534 41.08 -5.93 2.75
CA THR A 534 41.09 -6.49 1.40
C THR A 534 39.78 -6.29 0.64
N ALA A 535 38.74 -5.74 1.28
CA ALA A 535 37.43 -5.61 0.67
C ALA A 535 37.46 -4.61 -0.49
N ARG A 536 37.30 -5.10 -1.72
CA ARG A 536 37.13 -4.27 -2.92
C ARG A 536 35.70 -3.71 -3.07
N ALA A 537 34.76 -4.25 -2.32
CA ALA A 537 33.36 -3.83 -2.27
C ALA A 537 32.75 -4.15 -0.89
N LEU A 538 31.70 -3.43 -0.52
CA LEU A 538 30.94 -3.73 0.70
C LEU A 538 30.13 -5.02 0.51
N PRO A 539 29.82 -5.74 1.61
CA PRO A 539 28.96 -6.92 1.53
C PRO A 539 27.61 -6.60 0.88
N GLY A 540 27.20 -7.47 -0.04
CA GLY A 540 25.85 -7.48 -0.58
C GLY A 540 24.84 -7.97 0.45
N GLY A 541 23.64 -7.41 0.44
CA GLY A 541 22.58 -7.66 1.43
C GLY A 541 22.61 -6.66 2.58
N TRP A 542 23.61 -6.75 3.46
CA TRP A 542 23.72 -5.88 4.64
C TRP A 542 25.11 -5.89 5.29
N LEU A 543 25.39 -4.88 6.12
CA LEU A 543 26.62 -4.68 6.88
C LEU A 543 26.29 -4.61 8.39
N PRO A 544 26.94 -5.40 9.26
CA PRO A 544 26.77 -5.25 10.71
C PRO A 544 27.35 -3.92 11.19
N LEU A 545 26.62 -3.23 12.07
CA LEU A 545 27.10 -2.02 12.75
C LEU A 545 27.16 -2.24 14.26
N HIS A 546 28.09 -1.53 14.87
CA HIS A 546 28.31 -1.47 16.31
C HIS A 546 27.90 -0.10 16.83
N ARG A 547 27.13 -0.05 17.93
CA ARG A 547 26.74 1.22 18.56
C ARG A 547 27.95 1.91 19.19
N GLU A 548 28.84 1.10 19.75
CA GLU A 548 30.09 1.51 20.38
C GLU A 548 31.27 1.09 19.51
N GLN A 549 32.42 1.71 19.76
CA GLN A 549 33.66 1.37 19.06
C GLN A 549 34.09 -0.06 19.46
N PRO A 550 34.07 -1.04 18.54
CA PRO A 550 34.48 -2.40 18.85
C PRO A 550 36.00 -2.46 19.12
N GLY A 551 36.46 -3.53 19.79
CA GLY A 551 37.90 -3.79 19.96
C GLY A 551 38.64 -3.95 18.63
N VAL A 552 39.96 -3.79 18.66
CA VAL A 552 40.81 -3.93 17.47
C VAL A 552 40.65 -5.32 16.86
N ARG A 553 40.51 -5.38 15.55
CA ARG A 553 40.41 -6.63 14.80
C ARG A 553 41.38 -6.62 13.63
N ASP A 554 42.29 -7.60 13.63
CA ASP A 554 43.28 -7.74 12.57
C ASP A 554 42.61 -7.92 11.20
N GLY A 555 43.25 -7.36 10.17
CA GLY A 555 42.74 -7.40 8.80
C GLY A 555 41.46 -6.58 8.56
N HIS A 556 41.06 -5.69 9.47
CA HIS A 556 39.89 -4.82 9.29
C HIS A 556 40.21 -3.34 9.52
N TRP A 557 39.64 -2.49 8.67
CA TRP A 557 39.43 -1.08 8.97
C TRP A 557 38.22 -0.93 9.87
N LEU A 558 38.29 0.02 10.81
CA LEU A 558 37.12 0.52 11.50
C LEU A 558 36.68 1.83 10.85
N VAL A 559 35.38 1.96 10.60
CA VAL A 559 34.82 3.21 10.08
C VAL A 559 33.73 3.72 11.00
N GLU A 560 33.84 4.99 11.36
CA GLU A 560 32.78 5.71 12.06
C GLU A 560 31.79 6.25 11.03
N LEU A 561 30.51 6.03 11.29
CA LEU A 561 29.42 6.31 10.38
C LEU A 561 28.42 7.25 11.03
N ARG A 562 27.93 8.21 10.23
CA ARG A 562 26.74 9.00 10.50
C ARG A 562 25.59 8.42 9.67
N VAL A 563 24.65 7.78 10.36
CA VAL A 563 23.50 7.13 9.76
C VAL A 563 22.27 8.03 9.90
N PRO A 564 21.59 8.40 8.80
CA PRO A 564 20.33 9.15 8.86
C PRO A 564 19.20 8.33 9.48
N ALA A 565 18.19 9.02 10.02
CA ALA A 565 17.02 8.42 10.64
C ALA A 565 16.45 7.25 9.84
N ARG A 566 16.14 6.16 10.57
CA ARG A 566 15.44 4.96 10.08
C ARG A 566 16.14 4.19 8.96
N ARG A 567 17.47 4.33 8.79
CA ARG A 567 18.23 3.68 7.69
C ARG A 567 18.88 2.36 8.06
N ALA A 568 19.19 2.12 9.32
CA ALA A 568 19.60 0.82 9.82
C ALA A 568 18.41 0.11 10.51
N ILE A 569 18.59 -1.17 10.80
CA ILE A 569 17.64 -1.97 11.57
C ILE A 569 18.25 -2.26 12.94
N ASP A 570 17.45 -2.06 13.97
CA ASP A 570 17.76 -2.41 15.35
C ASP A 570 17.45 -3.89 15.59
N VAL A 571 18.49 -4.73 15.66
CA VAL A 571 18.31 -6.18 15.73
C VAL A 571 17.72 -6.59 17.07
N ALA A 572 18.18 -5.98 18.17
CA ALA A 572 17.69 -6.30 19.51
C ALA A 572 16.21 -5.93 19.64
N ALA A 573 15.85 -4.67 19.33
CA ALA A 573 14.45 -4.24 19.38
C ALA A 573 13.54 -5.06 18.44
N THR A 574 14.03 -5.41 17.25
CA THR A 574 13.30 -6.29 16.33
C THR A 574 13.10 -7.69 16.93
N ALA A 575 14.13 -8.27 17.55
CA ALA A 575 14.02 -9.58 18.18
C ALA A 575 13.01 -9.54 19.35
N ASP A 576 13.10 -8.55 20.22
CA ASP A 576 12.21 -8.40 21.38
C ASP A 576 10.74 -8.25 20.95
N ARG A 577 10.49 -7.50 19.86
CA ARG A 577 9.16 -7.41 19.25
C ARG A 577 8.66 -8.78 18.76
N LEU A 578 9.53 -9.53 18.07
CA LEU A 578 9.18 -10.82 17.49
C LEU A 578 9.08 -11.95 18.53
N ASP A 579 9.68 -11.81 19.71
CA ASP A 579 9.58 -12.77 20.80
C ASP A 579 8.11 -12.96 21.26
N SER A 580 7.24 -11.97 21.03
CA SER A 580 5.79 -12.06 21.26
C SER A 580 5.00 -12.85 20.19
N LEU A 581 5.66 -13.28 19.11
CA LEU A 581 5.04 -13.91 17.93
C LEU A 581 5.60 -15.33 17.69
N PRO A 582 5.15 -16.35 18.45
CA PRO A 582 5.79 -17.69 18.46
C PRO A 582 5.69 -18.45 17.12
N LEU A 583 4.72 -18.08 16.28
CA LEU A 583 4.50 -18.66 14.95
C LEU A 583 5.24 -17.91 13.83
N VAL A 584 6.01 -16.87 14.16
CA VAL A 584 6.87 -16.16 13.22
C VAL A 584 8.29 -16.72 13.30
N ARG A 585 8.87 -17.03 12.14
CA ARG A 585 10.24 -17.50 11.96
C ARG A 585 11.07 -16.39 11.34
N SER A 586 11.96 -15.82 12.15
CA SER A 586 12.86 -14.73 11.77
C SER A 586 14.32 -15.07 12.08
N ARG A 587 15.25 -14.39 11.39
CA ARG A 587 16.68 -14.41 11.71
C ARG A 587 17.07 -13.45 12.84
N ALA A 588 16.17 -12.58 13.32
CA ALA A 588 16.48 -11.60 14.36
C ALA A 588 17.10 -12.23 15.63
N PRO A 589 16.57 -13.34 16.19
CA PRO A 589 17.18 -13.98 17.36
C PRO A 589 18.59 -14.51 17.10
N ARG A 590 18.86 -15.06 15.90
CA ARG A 590 20.20 -15.55 15.51
C ARG A 590 21.19 -14.40 15.35
N LEU A 591 20.75 -13.27 14.79
CA LEU A 591 21.58 -12.06 14.67
C LEU A 591 21.89 -11.47 16.06
N ARG A 592 20.90 -11.44 16.97
CA ARG A 592 21.07 -11.04 18.38
C ARG A 592 22.09 -11.94 19.08
N ALA A 593 21.95 -13.27 18.96
CA ALA A 593 22.88 -14.24 19.54
C ALA A 593 24.31 -14.13 18.97
N ALA A 594 24.45 -13.71 17.71
CA ALA A 594 25.75 -13.42 17.09
C ALA A 594 26.37 -12.07 17.53
N GLY A 595 25.74 -11.34 18.46
CA GLY A 595 26.22 -10.04 18.96
C GLY A 595 26.04 -8.89 17.96
N ILE A 596 25.21 -9.06 16.93
CA ILE A 596 24.96 -8.02 15.93
C ILE A 596 23.88 -7.08 16.46
N ALA A 597 24.27 -5.88 16.88
CA ALA A 597 23.34 -4.90 17.46
C ALA A 597 22.49 -4.20 16.39
N LEU A 598 23.12 -3.83 15.26
CA LEU A 598 22.50 -3.08 14.18
C LEU A 598 22.88 -3.72 12.84
N VAL A 599 21.98 -3.67 11.87
CA VAL A 599 22.31 -4.03 10.48
C VAL A 599 21.99 -2.88 9.54
N LEU A 600 22.93 -2.54 8.68
CA LEU A 600 22.75 -1.56 7.61
C LEU A 600 22.44 -2.29 6.31
N PRO A 601 21.23 -2.16 5.75
CA PRO A 601 20.93 -2.77 4.47
C PRO A 601 21.72 -2.11 3.33
N THR A 602 22.10 -2.88 2.30
CA THR A 602 22.88 -2.35 1.15
C THR A 602 22.24 -1.13 0.50
N ARG A 603 20.90 -1.08 0.44
CA ARG A 603 20.14 0.05 -0.11
C ARG A 603 20.40 1.38 0.63
N ALA A 604 20.90 1.33 1.86
CA ALA A 604 21.20 2.50 2.68
C ALA A 604 22.64 3.01 2.53
N TYR A 605 23.58 2.22 1.98
CA TYR A 605 25.00 2.60 1.89
C TYR A 605 25.24 3.98 1.23
N PRO A 606 24.55 4.37 0.13
CA PRO A 606 24.77 5.68 -0.50
C PRO A 606 24.35 6.87 0.36
N ARG A 607 23.53 6.63 1.40
CA ARG A 607 22.98 7.67 2.29
C ARG A 607 23.69 7.77 3.63
N VAL A 608 24.60 6.84 3.92
CA VAL A 608 25.39 6.84 5.15
C VAL A 608 26.72 7.52 4.88
N THR A 609 27.09 8.45 5.75
CA THR A 609 28.34 9.20 5.63
C THR A 609 29.39 8.56 6.52
N VAL A 610 30.60 8.38 5.99
CA VAL A 610 31.77 8.01 6.79
C VAL A 610 32.33 9.29 7.40
N THR A 611 32.43 9.37 8.72
CA THR A 611 32.97 10.56 9.41
C THR A 611 34.46 10.41 9.69
N ARG A 612 34.92 9.19 10.03
CA ARG A 612 36.32 8.87 10.34
C ARG A 612 36.65 7.45 9.92
N ARG A 613 37.91 7.20 9.57
CA ARG A 613 38.47 5.86 9.36
C ARG A 613 39.59 5.61 10.36
N PHE A 614 39.71 4.38 10.83
CA PHE A 614 40.75 3.96 11.76
C PHE A 614 41.44 2.69 11.25
N ARG A 615 42.77 2.67 11.32
CA ARG A 615 43.59 1.47 11.11
C ARG A 615 43.84 0.74 12.43
N PRO A 616 44.00 -0.59 12.40
CA PRO A 616 44.49 -1.33 13.55
C PRO A 616 45.97 -1.01 13.81
N THR A 617 46.35 -0.87 15.08
CA THR A 617 47.74 -0.74 15.55
C THR A 617 47.91 -1.51 16.86
N ALA A 618 49.15 -1.77 17.28
CA ALA A 618 49.44 -2.43 18.56
C ALA A 618 48.89 -1.68 19.79
N GLN A 619 48.65 -0.37 19.69
CA GLN A 619 48.12 0.47 20.76
C GLN A 619 46.60 0.71 20.67
N GLY A 620 45.90 0.15 19.67
CA GLY A 620 44.48 0.40 19.46
C GLY A 620 44.11 0.85 18.05
N TRP A 621 42.90 1.39 17.92
CA TRP A 621 42.45 2.04 16.69
C TRP A 621 43.10 3.41 16.52
N MET A 622 43.83 3.62 15.43
CA MET A 622 44.45 4.90 15.10
C MET A 622 43.72 5.57 13.93
N VAL A 623 43.32 6.82 14.08
CA VAL A 623 42.65 7.61 13.02
C VAL A 623 43.58 7.74 11.81
N VAL A 624 43.04 7.53 10.61
CA VAL A 624 43.75 7.78 9.35
C VAL A 624 43.72 9.29 9.07
N PRO A 625 44.87 9.98 8.98
CA PRO A 625 44.92 11.41 8.64
C PRO A 625 44.23 11.69 7.30
N GLY A 626 43.49 12.79 7.20
CA GLY A 626 42.75 13.16 5.97
C GLY A 626 41.51 12.31 5.68
N SER A 627 41.17 11.33 6.52
CA SER A 627 39.94 10.52 6.36
C SER A 627 38.66 11.20 6.88
N SER A 628 38.78 12.38 7.48
CA SER A 628 37.67 13.23 7.89
C SER A 628 37.10 13.94 6.68
N GLY A 629 36.10 13.34 6.03
CA GLY A 629 35.42 13.93 4.90
C GLY A 629 34.06 13.28 4.71
N ALA A 630 33.05 14.06 4.34
CA ALA A 630 31.67 13.59 4.17
C ALA A 630 31.48 12.74 2.90
N ALA A 631 32.28 11.68 2.73
CA ALA A 631 32.10 10.71 1.67
C ALA A 631 31.00 9.72 2.07
N SER A 632 30.19 9.30 1.10
CA SER A 632 29.26 8.19 1.35
C SER A 632 30.03 6.90 1.60
N LEU A 633 29.46 6.00 2.40
CA LEU A 633 30.03 4.69 2.68
C LEU A 633 30.29 3.88 1.38
N ALA A 634 29.42 4.04 0.38
CA ALA A 634 29.62 3.46 -0.94
C ALA A 634 30.84 4.07 -1.67
N ALA A 635 31.00 5.40 -1.66
CA ALA A 635 32.10 6.10 -2.34
C ALA A 635 33.46 5.85 -1.67
N MET A 636 33.48 5.58 -0.37
CA MET A 636 34.71 5.30 0.37
C MET A 636 35.52 4.13 -0.22
N LEU A 637 34.86 3.03 -0.64
CA LEU A 637 35.57 1.86 -1.17
C LEU A 637 35.97 2.03 -2.64
N SER A 638 35.25 2.84 -3.40
CA SER A 638 35.62 3.19 -4.78
C SER A 638 36.88 4.07 -4.86
N ALA A 639 37.28 4.69 -3.76
CA ALA A 639 38.44 5.58 -3.66
C ALA A 639 39.71 4.89 -3.12
N VAL A 640 39.68 3.58 -2.85
CA VAL A 640 40.89 2.82 -2.49
C VAL A 640 41.56 2.42 -3.81
N PRO A 641 42.76 2.93 -4.14
CA PRO A 641 43.46 2.48 -5.33
C PRO A 641 43.77 0.99 -5.18
N PRO A 642 43.73 0.19 -6.27
CA PRO A 642 44.34 -1.13 -6.23
C PRO A 642 45.83 -0.91 -5.89
N SER A 643 46.23 -1.29 -4.68
CA SER A 643 47.63 -1.35 -4.32
C SER A 643 48.34 -2.29 -5.30
N ALA A 644 49.46 -1.79 -5.84
CA ALA A 644 50.38 -2.47 -6.74
C ALA A 644 50.85 -3.83 -6.22
#